data_AF-A0A7S4MIW0-F1
#
_entry.id   AF-A0A7S4MIW0-F1
#
_cell.length_a   1.000
_cell.length_b   1.000
_cell.length_c   1.000
_cell.angle_alpha   90.00
_cell.angle_beta   90.00
_cell.angle_gamma   90.00
#
_symmetry.space_group_name_H-M   'P 1'
#
loop_
_entity.id
_entity.type
_entity.pdbx_description
1 polymer ?
#
loop_
_entity_poly.entity_id
_entity_poly.type
_entity_poly.pdbx_seq_one_letter_code
_entity_poly.pdbx_strand_id
1 'polypeptide(L)'
;FFLSACMSEDLRETCIRELITDAPPIITVKKSDSIASALKVLNGKNIRALGVTDDEGDCFIGLVTVFDIMTYVALGAYKENEKPSEVKPQQSLENPIGNVTGVFHEETNKVWSFEEDMPMVQLLEPMSKGVHRAVVVMADGTFKHISQIDVVRFGLKNASFFTDCAKTLNDLGLGNPSVSHVCTVTAEETALTGFRRMEMYKHTALPVVDPKSGKIIATLSASDMRSCVDSLGDVLKPSLEFLKSVYSDVEKPLTCVRSDTLGDIMSRLVDTHHNHVWVVNGETLPVSSVTLSDIVNRMQGINEDLQSRALAVYGRGAMKKLFATKVLISGLNGLGAEIAKNVILANVNSVTLHDSNNTSFADLNSHFYLSESDVGKNRAESCLAQLAELNPSVRVTTCTAEKLTDEIVAQHNLVVLLETPNQEAVRINNFCRANGISFIKTDVKGLAGYVFCDFGSNFEVVDVNGEPPDVAIVQEINQAGRVQCVNEEVLSLQEDDYVTFSEVKGMTELNGQEFQIENVTSYSFNIKGADQLKLSEYESGGIVNQVKKPKTINFESLESKLKEVDMEEPPDFSKFDRHFILHAAFRALDAFQEKNNRAPRPANKEDADELFELWKELNSASTYVADADTNRKVIEQFAHGAGVVINPMAAAFGGIVGQEVTKAATGKFHPINQWFYLDSFEVLPDEFLDASEYEPQQSRYDAQIQLLGKTFQEKISNLKYFLVGSGALGCEYLKNFAMTGVACGPNGKIVVTDDDVIEKSNLSRQFLFRNWHIHKSKSLCATESARAMNPSINIEPKQDRVSPSTENVFDDEFWEGLDGVCNALDNIKARLYVDSRCIFYEKSLLESGTLGPKCNSQVIIPHKTRHYGDQPDQPEKQAPVCVLHHFPHNIQHCLTWGRSEFNGNFEVAPSEVNKYLEEEDYVKSLKDAQIATGDIKEKLQVIGNVLKFPCRTFDDCVRWARLTFEENFVNKILELTHNFPQDYKTSTGAPFWSPPKRFPTPVYFDPEDAVHMQYIMAGANLKASTFGIERPRQHRKPEFFREILAKVEVPKFEPKSKKIKTADDEEDETDNYSVEDLQKAIPSKGELKDISMVPEDFEKDDDTNFHMDFIGAAGNLRARNYEIEE
;
A
#
# COMPACT_ATOMS: atom_id res chain seq x y z
N PHE A 1 -18.31 -10.62 -12.31
CA PHE A 1 -17.77 -11.74 -13.11
C PHE A 1 -16.54 -12.28 -12.41
N PHE A 2 -16.59 -13.56 -12.03
CA PHE A 2 -15.86 -14.15 -10.90
C PHE A 2 -14.35 -14.39 -11.11
N LEU A 3 -13.66 -14.28 -9.98
CA LEU A 3 -12.21 -14.34 -9.74
C LEU A 3 -11.61 -15.72 -10.01
N SER A 4 -10.27 -15.75 -10.17
CA SER A 4 -9.47 -16.89 -9.74
C SER A 4 -8.30 -16.35 -8.94
N ALA A 5 -8.46 -16.39 -7.62
CA ALA A 5 -7.39 -16.53 -6.64
C ALA A 5 -6.80 -17.96 -6.73
N CYS A 6 -5.62 -18.20 -6.14
CA CYS A 6 -5.00 -19.54 -6.18
C CYS A 6 -5.82 -20.56 -5.39
N MET A 7 -6.45 -20.13 -4.28
CA MET A 7 -7.57 -20.78 -3.59
C MET A 7 -8.90 -20.21 -4.09
N SER A 8 -9.95 -21.02 -4.20
CA SER A 8 -11.30 -20.54 -4.51
C SER A 8 -11.84 -19.63 -3.40
N GLU A 9 -12.75 -18.71 -3.76
CA GLU A 9 -13.43 -17.81 -2.82
C GLU A 9 -14.16 -18.59 -1.72
N ASP A 10 -14.84 -19.68 -2.11
CA ASP A 10 -15.48 -20.64 -1.18
C ASP A 10 -14.53 -21.18 -0.10
N LEU A 11 -13.24 -21.37 -0.44
CA LEU A 11 -12.25 -21.93 0.48
C LEU A 11 -11.64 -20.85 1.40
N ARG A 12 -11.68 -19.58 1.00
CA ARG A 12 -11.21 -18.44 1.81
C ARG A 12 -12.22 -18.05 2.89
N GLU A 13 -13.51 -18.15 2.55
CA GLU A 13 -14.64 -17.90 3.47
C GLU A 13 -14.97 -19.10 4.37
N THR A 14 -14.32 -20.23 4.17
CA THR A 14 -14.44 -21.40 5.04
C THR A 14 -14.04 -21.02 6.48
N CYS A 15 -14.86 -21.39 7.47
CA CYS A 15 -14.56 -21.08 8.87
C CYS A 15 -13.31 -21.82 9.38
N ILE A 16 -12.54 -21.16 10.26
CA ILE A 16 -11.34 -21.74 10.91
C ILE A 16 -11.64 -23.10 11.57
N ARG A 17 -12.85 -23.33 12.10
CA ARG A 17 -13.27 -24.61 12.69
C ARG A 17 -13.01 -25.82 11.80
N GLU A 18 -13.16 -25.68 10.48
CA GLU A 18 -12.94 -26.78 9.56
C GLU A 18 -11.47 -27.23 9.52
N LEU A 19 -10.54 -26.31 9.80
CA LEU A 19 -9.11 -26.59 9.94
C LEU A 19 -8.76 -27.31 11.24
N ILE A 20 -9.48 -27.01 12.33
CA ILE A 20 -9.11 -27.41 13.71
C ILE A 20 -9.97 -28.54 14.29
N THR A 21 -10.80 -29.17 13.47
CA THR A 21 -11.70 -30.26 13.90
C THR A 21 -10.94 -31.33 14.71
N ASP A 22 -9.71 -31.67 14.28
CA ASP A 22 -8.84 -32.67 14.92
C ASP A 22 -7.71 -32.08 15.80
N ALA A 23 -7.66 -30.75 15.98
CA ALA A 23 -6.55 -30.12 16.70
C ALA A 23 -6.60 -30.44 18.21
N PRO A 24 -5.47 -30.83 18.84
CA PRO A 24 -5.40 -31.13 20.26
C PRO A 24 -5.53 -29.86 21.13
N PRO A 25 -5.95 -29.99 22.40
CA PRO A 25 -5.94 -28.88 23.35
C PRO A 25 -4.51 -28.37 23.58
N ILE A 26 -4.40 -27.08 23.89
CA ILE A 26 -3.11 -26.46 24.21
C ILE A 26 -2.53 -27.11 25.47
N ILE A 27 -1.28 -27.56 25.37
CA ILE A 27 -0.53 -28.04 26.54
C ILE A 27 0.04 -26.83 27.26
N THR A 28 -0.31 -26.68 28.53
CA THR A 28 0.08 -25.52 29.35
C THR A 28 1.09 -25.89 30.45
N VAL A 29 1.85 -24.89 30.88
CA VAL A 29 2.70 -24.89 32.08
C VAL A 29 2.39 -23.67 32.93
N LYS A 30 2.76 -23.69 34.21
CA LYS A 30 2.60 -22.54 35.10
C LYS A 30 3.74 -21.55 34.91
N LYS A 31 3.50 -20.25 35.08
CA LYS A 31 4.54 -19.22 34.94
C LYS A 31 5.74 -19.44 35.88
N SER A 32 5.51 -20.03 37.05
CA SER A 32 6.55 -20.39 38.03
C SER A 32 7.30 -21.68 37.72
N ASP A 33 6.82 -22.50 36.77
CA ASP A 33 7.53 -23.71 36.36
C ASP A 33 8.89 -23.31 35.77
N SER A 34 9.93 -24.08 36.08
CA SER A 34 11.27 -23.85 35.54
C SER A 34 11.32 -24.03 34.02
N ILE A 35 12.26 -23.35 33.36
CA ILE A 35 12.56 -23.60 31.94
C ILE A 35 12.94 -25.07 31.70
N ALA A 36 13.68 -25.69 32.64
CA ALA A 36 14.00 -27.11 32.59
C ALA A 36 12.75 -28.01 32.54
N SER A 37 11.75 -27.75 33.39
CA SER A 37 10.47 -28.48 33.35
C SER A 37 9.71 -28.22 32.06
N ALA A 38 9.68 -26.99 31.56
CA ALA A 38 9.02 -26.66 30.29
C ALA A 38 9.66 -27.41 29.11
N LEU A 39 10.99 -27.45 29.04
CA LEU A 39 11.73 -28.24 28.03
C LEU A 39 11.43 -29.75 28.14
N LYS A 40 11.31 -30.31 29.35
CA LYS A 40 10.88 -31.71 29.55
C LYS A 40 9.49 -31.98 28.99
N VAL A 41 8.54 -31.06 29.19
CA VAL A 41 7.18 -31.18 28.63
C VAL A 41 7.22 -31.09 27.10
N LEU A 42 7.93 -30.09 26.55
CA LEU A 42 8.10 -29.92 25.11
C LEU A 42 8.69 -31.17 24.44
N ASN A 43 9.72 -31.76 25.06
CA ASN A 43 10.36 -32.96 24.57
C ASN A 43 9.45 -34.19 24.70
N GLY A 44 8.91 -34.46 25.89
CA GLY A 44 8.10 -35.66 26.16
C GLY A 44 6.77 -35.70 25.41
N LYS A 45 6.24 -34.55 25.01
CA LYS A 45 5.02 -34.43 24.19
C LYS A 45 5.30 -34.20 22.71
N ASN A 46 6.56 -34.10 22.31
CA ASN A 46 7.02 -33.77 20.96
C ASN A 46 6.32 -32.55 20.34
N ILE A 47 6.20 -31.47 21.12
CA ILE A 47 5.62 -30.19 20.69
C ILE A 47 6.72 -29.13 20.65
N ARG A 48 6.47 -27.99 19.98
CA ARG A 48 7.45 -26.89 19.89
C ARG A 48 6.99 -25.57 20.52
N ALA A 49 5.84 -25.55 21.18
CA ALA A 49 5.37 -24.42 21.97
C ALA A 49 4.48 -24.90 23.12
N LEU A 50 4.42 -24.08 24.18
CA LEU A 50 3.57 -24.27 25.34
C LEU A 50 2.71 -23.02 25.56
N GLY A 51 1.50 -23.24 26.06
CA GLY A 51 0.77 -22.19 26.75
C GLY A 51 1.37 -21.95 28.14
N VAL A 52 1.41 -20.70 28.57
CA VAL A 52 1.82 -20.33 29.92
C VAL A 52 0.60 -19.79 30.63
N THR A 53 0.32 -20.32 31.81
CA THR A 53 -0.78 -19.91 32.68
C THR A 53 -0.24 -19.29 33.95
N ASP A 54 -1.08 -18.61 34.72
CA ASP A 54 -0.74 -18.24 36.08
C ASP A 54 -0.54 -19.48 36.98
N ASP A 55 -0.11 -19.26 38.21
CA ASP A 55 0.24 -20.36 39.11
C ASP A 55 -0.99 -21.11 39.64
N GLU A 56 -2.16 -20.48 39.56
CA GLU A 56 -3.47 -21.07 39.88
C GLU A 56 -3.96 -21.96 38.72
N GLY A 57 -3.56 -21.64 37.49
CA GLY A 57 -3.94 -22.35 36.26
C GLY A 57 -5.22 -21.81 35.62
N ASP A 58 -5.74 -20.69 36.15
CA ASP A 58 -7.03 -20.11 35.81
C ASP A 58 -6.91 -19.02 34.73
N CYS A 59 -5.73 -18.42 34.58
CA CYS A 59 -5.48 -17.36 33.60
C CYS A 59 -4.41 -17.75 32.58
N PHE A 60 -4.72 -17.65 31.28
CA PHE A 60 -3.74 -17.79 30.21
C PHE A 60 -2.91 -16.50 30.08
N ILE A 61 -1.60 -16.61 30.25
CA ILE A 61 -0.65 -15.49 30.25
C ILE A 61 -0.04 -15.27 28.86
N GLY A 62 0.24 -16.35 28.12
CA GLY A 62 0.86 -16.22 26.80
C GLY A 62 1.38 -17.54 26.24
N LEU A 63 2.12 -17.46 25.14
CA LEU A 63 2.79 -18.60 24.51
C LEU A 63 4.30 -18.49 24.71
N VAL A 64 4.97 -19.65 24.77
CA VAL A 64 6.42 -19.77 24.69
C VAL A 64 6.78 -20.84 23.69
N THR A 65 7.63 -20.52 22.71
CA THR A 65 8.15 -21.50 21.75
C THR A 65 9.53 -22.00 22.13
N VAL A 66 9.95 -23.12 21.53
CA VAL A 66 11.34 -23.58 21.69
C VAL A 66 12.32 -22.52 21.17
N PHE A 67 11.91 -21.69 20.20
CA PHE A 67 12.76 -20.62 19.69
C PHE A 67 12.94 -19.50 20.72
N ASP A 68 11.87 -19.10 21.44
CA ASP A 68 11.99 -18.17 22.57
C ASP A 68 12.93 -18.70 23.65
N ILE A 69 12.77 -19.98 24.03
CA ILE A 69 13.63 -20.63 25.03
C ILE A 69 15.07 -20.68 24.51
N MET A 70 15.27 -20.98 23.22
CA MET A 70 16.59 -20.98 22.60
C MET A 70 17.24 -19.60 22.64
N THR A 71 16.51 -18.55 22.32
CA THR A 71 17.01 -17.17 22.35
C THR A 71 17.35 -16.74 23.77
N TYR A 72 16.46 -16.99 24.73
CA TYR A 72 16.71 -16.71 26.15
C TYR A 72 17.97 -17.44 26.62
N VAL A 73 18.02 -18.76 26.45
CA VAL A 73 19.06 -19.60 27.03
C VAL A 73 20.39 -19.50 26.27
N ALA A 74 20.41 -19.62 24.94
CA ALA A 74 21.67 -19.62 24.18
C ALA A 74 22.25 -18.23 23.99
N LEU A 75 21.45 -17.17 23.95
CA LEU A 75 21.97 -15.80 23.71
C LEU A 75 22.10 -15.01 25.00
N GLY A 76 21.20 -15.22 25.96
CA GLY A 76 21.23 -14.57 27.27
C GLY A 76 22.24 -15.19 28.24
N ALA A 77 22.62 -16.47 28.06
CA ALA A 77 23.55 -17.13 28.98
C ALA A 77 25.04 -16.95 28.63
N TYR A 78 25.39 -16.45 27.43
CA TYR A 78 26.78 -16.46 26.94
C TYR A 78 27.19 -15.11 26.35
N LYS A 79 28.30 -14.53 26.84
CA LYS A 79 28.84 -13.24 26.33
C LYS A 79 29.37 -13.37 24.89
N GLU A 80 29.41 -12.24 24.17
CA GLU A 80 30.17 -12.13 22.93
C GLU A 80 31.67 -12.22 23.23
N ASN A 81 32.39 -13.06 22.47
CA ASN A 81 33.85 -13.22 22.47
C ASN A 81 34.53 -14.07 23.58
N GLU A 82 33.80 -14.85 24.39
CA GLU A 82 34.42 -15.81 25.33
C GLU A 82 34.78 -17.14 24.65
N LYS A 83 35.94 -17.74 25.01
CA LYS A 83 36.40 -19.03 24.46
C LYS A 83 35.56 -20.18 25.01
N PRO A 84 35.15 -21.19 24.20
CA PRO A 84 34.25 -22.26 24.64
C PRO A 84 34.67 -23.01 25.92
N SER A 85 35.96 -23.10 26.20
CA SER A 85 36.50 -23.75 27.41
C SER A 85 36.35 -22.95 28.71
N GLU A 86 35.98 -21.67 28.63
CA GLU A 86 35.95 -20.72 29.76
C GLU A 86 34.54 -20.18 30.06
N VAL A 87 33.56 -20.54 29.24
CA VAL A 87 32.19 -20.03 29.27
C VAL A 87 31.37 -20.71 30.38
N LYS A 88 30.77 -19.93 31.28
CA LYS A 88 29.72 -20.39 32.22
C LYS A 88 28.38 -19.76 31.86
N PRO A 89 27.28 -20.53 31.82
CA PRO A 89 25.94 -19.97 31.58
C PRO A 89 25.60 -18.90 32.61
N GLN A 90 25.26 -17.69 32.16
CA GLN A 90 24.83 -16.57 33.02
C GLN A 90 23.36 -16.70 33.45
N GLN A 91 22.57 -17.48 32.72
CA GLN A 91 21.18 -17.77 33.03
C GLN A 91 21.02 -19.24 33.43
N SER A 92 20.14 -19.49 34.41
CA SER A 92 19.86 -20.84 34.93
C SER A 92 18.62 -21.41 34.26
N LEU A 93 18.64 -22.71 33.92
CA LEU A 93 17.43 -23.44 33.49
C LEU A 93 16.39 -23.57 34.63
N GLU A 94 16.78 -23.28 35.87
CA GLU A 94 15.88 -23.20 37.03
C GLU A 94 15.09 -21.87 37.08
N ASN A 95 15.38 -20.91 36.20
CA ASN A 95 14.60 -19.68 36.12
C ASN A 95 13.14 -19.99 35.70
N PRO A 96 12.15 -19.22 36.20
CA PRO A 96 10.76 -19.39 35.81
C PRO A 96 10.55 -19.19 34.29
N ILE A 97 9.72 -20.04 33.68
CA ILE A 97 9.36 -19.96 32.26
C ILE A 97 8.62 -18.67 31.93
N GLY A 98 7.94 -18.07 32.92
CA GLY A 98 7.30 -16.75 32.80
C GLY A 98 8.25 -15.61 32.43
N ASN A 99 9.57 -15.77 32.62
CA ASN A 99 10.57 -14.78 32.21
C ASN A 99 10.83 -14.80 30.69
N VAL A 100 10.34 -15.81 29.98
CA VAL A 100 10.54 -16.01 28.54
C VAL A 100 9.26 -15.66 27.75
N THR A 101 8.10 -15.77 28.40
CA THR A 101 6.77 -15.55 27.81
C THR A 101 6.62 -14.14 27.24
N GLY A 102 6.42 -14.05 25.92
CA GLY A 102 6.12 -12.80 25.22
C GLY A 102 7.22 -11.74 25.27
N VAL A 103 8.48 -12.19 25.29
CA VAL A 103 9.66 -11.30 25.37
C VAL A 103 10.46 -11.23 24.06
N PHE A 104 10.62 -12.34 23.34
CA PHE A 104 11.67 -12.47 22.32
C PHE A 104 11.18 -12.40 20.88
N HIS A 105 10.05 -13.03 20.55
CA HIS A 105 9.57 -13.13 19.17
C HIS A 105 8.15 -12.61 19.00
N GLU A 106 7.89 -12.01 17.85
CA GLU A 106 6.61 -11.39 17.52
C GLU A 106 5.44 -12.39 17.59
N GLU A 107 5.69 -13.67 17.25
CA GLU A 107 4.70 -14.75 17.37
C GLU A 107 4.22 -15.01 18.81
N THR A 108 5.02 -14.65 19.82
CA THR A 108 4.69 -14.86 21.24
C THR A 108 4.48 -13.58 22.02
N ASN A 109 4.96 -12.43 21.53
CA ASN A 109 4.68 -11.11 22.08
C ASN A 109 3.19 -10.73 21.96
N LYS A 110 2.52 -11.23 20.92
CA LYS A 110 1.08 -11.09 20.71
C LYS A 110 0.48 -12.49 20.58
N VAL A 111 -0.41 -12.86 21.48
CA VAL A 111 -1.17 -14.11 21.33
C VAL A 111 -2.17 -13.90 20.20
N TRP A 112 -1.88 -14.48 19.04
CA TRP A 112 -2.79 -14.46 17.89
C TRP A 112 -3.98 -15.37 18.19
N SER A 113 -5.08 -14.78 18.63
CA SER A 113 -6.32 -15.48 18.95
C SER A 113 -7.38 -15.23 17.90
N PHE A 114 -8.02 -16.29 17.42
CA PHE A 114 -9.14 -16.23 16.49
C PHE A 114 -10.35 -16.95 17.09
N GLU A 115 -11.54 -16.51 16.75
CA GLU A 115 -12.76 -17.28 17.03
C GLU A 115 -12.90 -18.37 15.95
N GLU A 116 -13.38 -19.55 16.33
CA GLU A 116 -13.48 -20.70 15.42
C GLU A 116 -14.40 -20.50 14.20
N ASP A 117 -15.27 -19.48 14.23
CA ASP A 117 -16.21 -19.13 13.18
C ASP A 117 -15.69 -18.03 12.24
N MET A 118 -14.51 -17.45 12.51
CA MET A 118 -13.89 -16.49 11.60
C MET A 118 -13.53 -17.15 10.25
N PRO A 119 -13.60 -16.41 9.13
CA PRO A 119 -13.11 -16.86 7.84
C PRO A 119 -11.62 -17.24 7.89
N MET A 120 -11.23 -18.30 7.19
CA MET A 120 -9.85 -18.78 7.15
C MET A 120 -8.87 -17.72 6.64
N VAL A 121 -9.30 -16.84 5.73
CA VAL A 121 -8.45 -15.76 5.21
C VAL A 121 -7.87 -14.89 6.32
N GLN A 122 -8.61 -14.66 7.40
CA GLN A 122 -8.15 -13.92 8.58
C GLN A 122 -7.01 -14.64 9.32
N LEU A 123 -7.01 -15.97 9.31
CA LEU A 123 -5.92 -16.78 9.86
C LEU A 123 -4.71 -16.86 8.92
N LEU A 124 -4.95 -16.98 7.60
CA LEU A 124 -3.89 -17.06 6.59
C LEU A 124 -3.04 -15.80 6.56
N GLU A 125 -3.61 -14.65 6.87
CA GLU A 125 -2.97 -13.35 6.73
C GLU A 125 -1.81 -13.10 7.73
N PRO A 126 -1.93 -13.39 9.04
CA PRO A 126 -0.78 -13.41 9.93
C PRO A 126 0.10 -14.63 9.71
N MET A 127 -0.47 -15.80 9.41
CA MET A 127 0.32 -17.01 9.18
C MET A 127 1.21 -16.92 7.93
N SER A 128 0.82 -16.18 6.90
CA SER A 128 1.67 -15.93 5.72
C SER A 128 2.88 -15.04 6.03
N LYS A 129 2.89 -14.36 7.18
CA LYS A 129 3.93 -13.41 7.60
C LYS A 129 4.81 -13.94 8.73
N GLY A 130 4.86 -15.27 8.90
CA GLY A 130 5.74 -15.90 9.89
C GLY A 130 5.12 -16.13 11.26
N VAL A 131 3.82 -15.88 11.44
CA VAL A 131 3.10 -16.41 12.60
C VAL A 131 2.94 -17.91 12.41
N HIS A 132 3.77 -18.69 13.10
CA HIS A 132 3.77 -20.14 12.92
C HIS A 132 2.58 -20.83 13.59
N ARG A 133 1.98 -20.15 14.59
CA ARG A 133 0.96 -20.69 15.48
C ARG A 133 -0.05 -19.64 15.90
N ALA A 134 -1.30 -20.05 16.03
CA ALA A 134 -2.36 -19.24 16.61
C ALA A 134 -3.20 -20.06 17.60
N VAL A 135 -3.90 -19.34 18.46
CA VAL A 135 -4.90 -19.88 19.38
C VAL A 135 -6.26 -19.70 18.73
N VAL A 136 -7.08 -20.74 18.79
CA VAL A 136 -8.49 -20.65 18.41
C VAL A 136 -9.35 -20.81 19.64
N VAL A 137 -10.19 -19.81 19.89
CA VAL A 137 -11.20 -19.81 20.92
C VAL A 137 -12.40 -20.59 20.40
N MET A 138 -12.72 -21.68 21.09
CA MET A 138 -13.87 -22.51 20.77
C MET A 138 -15.13 -21.93 21.42
N ALA A 139 -16.31 -22.22 20.85
CA ALA A 139 -17.58 -21.72 21.38
C ALA A 139 -17.83 -22.12 22.86
N ASP A 140 -17.30 -23.27 23.30
CA ASP A 140 -17.38 -23.75 24.68
C ASP A 140 -16.40 -23.05 25.65
N GLY A 141 -15.59 -22.10 25.15
CA GLY A 141 -14.58 -21.37 25.92
C GLY A 141 -13.26 -22.11 26.11
N THR A 142 -13.09 -23.28 25.50
CA THR A 142 -11.80 -23.96 25.45
C THR A 142 -10.90 -23.36 24.36
N PHE A 143 -9.59 -23.60 24.50
CA PHE A 143 -8.60 -23.10 23.54
C PHE A 143 -7.98 -24.28 22.79
N LYS A 144 -7.99 -24.19 21.46
CA LYS A 144 -7.21 -25.07 20.58
C LYS A 144 -6.04 -24.33 19.99
N HIS A 145 -5.01 -25.08 19.60
CA HIS A 145 -3.87 -24.53 18.87
C HIS A 145 -3.94 -24.95 17.41
N ILE A 146 -3.63 -24.01 16.53
CA ILE A 146 -3.46 -24.22 15.11
C ILE A 146 -2.07 -23.77 14.66
N SER A 147 -1.47 -24.51 13.73
CA SER A 147 -0.17 -24.17 13.15
C SER A 147 -0.20 -24.15 11.63
N GLN A 148 0.81 -23.53 11.02
CA GLN A 148 0.93 -23.49 9.55
C GLN A 148 0.92 -24.88 8.91
N ILE A 149 1.42 -25.93 9.58
CA ILE A 149 1.38 -27.29 9.02
C ILE A 149 -0.06 -27.81 8.91
N ASP A 150 -0.96 -27.34 9.79
CA ASP A 150 -2.38 -27.67 9.73
C ASP A 150 -3.05 -26.98 8.55
N VAL A 151 -2.68 -25.71 8.29
CA VAL A 151 -3.09 -24.96 7.10
C VAL A 151 -2.62 -25.64 5.82
N VAL A 152 -1.33 -26.01 5.74
CA VAL A 152 -0.76 -26.70 4.58
C VAL A 152 -1.42 -28.07 4.38
N ARG A 153 -1.69 -28.81 5.46
CA ARG A 153 -2.44 -30.07 5.40
C ARG A 153 -3.87 -29.86 4.88
N PHE A 154 -4.53 -28.79 5.29
CA PHE A 154 -5.85 -28.43 4.76
C PHE A 154 -5.79 -28.07 3.27
N GLY A 155 -4.78 -27.29 2.85
CA GLY A 155 -4.54 -26.97 1.44
C GLY A 155 -4.36 -28.23 0.59
N LEU A 156 -3.60 -29.21 1.08
CA LEU A 156 -3.44 -30.52 0.42
C LEU A 156 -4.73 -31.31 0.31
N LYS A 157 -5.52 -31.38 1.39
CA LYS A 157 -6.83 -32.05 1.38
C LYS A 157 -7.78 -31.43 0.35
N ASN A 158 -7.61 -30.14 0.07
CA ASN A 158 -8.42 -29.35 -0.86
C ASN A 158 -7.64 -28.97 -2.14
N ALA A 159 -6.65 -29.76 -2.57
CA ALA A 159 -5.76 -29.42 -3.67
C ALA A 159 -6.47 -29.11 -5.00
N SER A 160 -7.68 -29.65 -5.24
CA SER A 160 -8.50 -29.31 -6.41
C SER A 160 -8.92 -27.83 -6.44
N PHE A 161 -9.03 -27.21 -5.27
CA PHE A 161 -9.37 -25.80 -5.08
C PHE A 161 -8.13 -24.92 -4.88
N PHE A 162 -6.93 -25.51 -4.72
CA PHE A 162 -5.64 -24.81 -4.64
C PHE A 162 -4.75 -25.16 -5.85
N THR A 163 -4.97 -24.45 -6.96
CA THR A 163 -4.41 -24.78 -8.28
C THR A 163 -2.87 -24.78 -8.36
N ASP A 164 -2.19 -24.12 -7.41
CA ASP A 164 -0.72 -24.08 -7.36
C ASP A 164 -0.10 -25.42 -6.96
N CYS A 165 -0.84 -26.33 -6.31
CA CYS A 165 -0.33 -27.66 -5.94
C CYS A 165 0.25 -28.43 -7.15
N ALA A 166 -0.32 -28.23 -8.34
CA ALA A 166 0.11 -28.92 -9.56
C ALA A 166 1.33 -28.29 -10.26
N LYS A 167 1.76 -27.10 -9.82
CA LYS A 167 2.87 -26.35 -10.46
C LYS A 167 4.21 -26.69 -9.80
N THR A 168 5.30 -26.61 -10.56
CA THR A 168 6.66 -26.82 -10.01
C THR A 168 7.10 -25.63 -9.17
N LEU A 169 8.06 -25.83 -8.25
CA LEU A 169 8.69 -24.70 -7.53
C LEU A 169 9.28 -23.68 -8.52
N ASN A 170 9.76 -24.12 -9.69
CA ASN A 170 10.26 -23.23 -10.72
C ASN A 170 9.17 -22.34 -11.34
N ASP A 171 8.02 -22.91 -11.66
CA ASP A 171 6.85 -22.19 -12.21
C ASP A 171 6.31 -21.16 -11.21
N LEU A 172 6.35 -21.52 -9.93
CA LEU A 172 5.88 -20.70 -8.81
C LEU A 172 6.92 -19.68 -8.33
N GLY A 173 8.18 -19.85 -8.73
CA GLY A 173 9.29 -19.04 -8.28
C GLY A 173 9.76 -19.31 -6.84
N LEU A 174 9.32 -20.41 -6.21
CA LEU A 174 9.73 -20.82 -4.86
C LEU A 174 11.11 -21.50 -4.84
N GLY A 175 11.77 -21.45 -3.68
CA GLY A 175 13.02 -22.16 -3.44
C GLY A 175 14.18 -21.69 -4.33
N ASN A 176 14.24 -20.38 -4.60
CA ASN A 176 15.22 -19.81 -5.51
C ASN A 176 16.48 -19.32 -4.75
N PRO A 177 17.70 -19.74 -5.16
CA PRO A 177 18.97 -19.36 -4.52
C PRO A 177 19.18 -17.87 -4.31
N SER A 178 18.60 -17.06 -5.19
CA SER A 178 18.89 -15.63 -5.22
C SER A 178 18.01 -14.81 -4.27
N VAL A 179 17.05 -15.44 -3.59
CA VAL A 179 16.06 -14.80 -2.70
C VAL A 179 16.43 -14.95 -1.23
N SER A 180 17.08 -16.06 -0.90
CA SER A 180 17.49 -16.41 0.46
C SER A 180 18.87 -17.04 0.37
N HIS A 181 19.92 -16.35 0.83
CA HIS A 181 21.16 -17.06 1.10
C HIS A 181 20.86 -18.07 2.20
N VAL A 182 21.03 -19.37 1.92
CA VAL A 182 20.86 -20.38 2.95
C VAL A 182 22.00 -20.22 3.93
N CYS A 183 21.73 -19.54 5.04
CA CYS A 183 22.68 -19.42 6.12
C CYS A 183 23.01 -20.84 6.60
N THR A 184 24.26 -21.26 6.48
CA THR A 184 24.69 -22.62 6.86
C THR A 184 25.50 -22.60 8.15
N VAL A 185 25.65 -23.76 8.77
CA VAL A 185 26.65 -24.00 9.82
C VAL A 185 27.50 -25.18 9.43
N THR A 186 28.81 -25.10 9.58
CA THR A 186 29.67 -26.25 9.26
C THR A 186 29.57 -27.33 10.35
N ALA A 187 29.90 -28.57 10.01
CA ALA A 187 29.93 -29.67 10.96
C ALA A 187 30.86 -29.43 12.17
N GLU A 188 31.88 -28.57 12.00
CA GLU A 188 32.91 -28.26 12.99
C GLU A 188 32.56 -27.03 13.86
N GLU A 189 31.69 -26.14 13.37
CA GLU A 189 31.18 -25.01 14.15
C GLU A 189 30.24 -25.48 15.25
N THR A 190 30.23 -24.79 16.39
CA THR A 190 29.41 -25.19 17.54
C THR A 190 27.91 -25.03 17.28
N ALA A 191 27.07 -25.83 17.94
CA ALA A 191 25.62 -25.65 17.86
C ALA A 191 25.17 -24.26 18.34
N LEU A 192 25.89 -23.67 19.32
CA LEU A 192 25.69 -22.28 19.77
C LEU A 192 25.91 -21.27 18.63
N THR A 193 26.94 -21.46 17.80
CA THR A 193 27.14 -20.63 16.59
C THR A 193 25.95 -20.75 15.65
N GLY A 194 25.42 -21.95 15.48
CA GLY A 194 24.19 -22.20 14.72
C GLY A 194 22.98 -21.49 15.30
N PHE A 195 22.71 -21.61 16.61
CA PHE A 195 21.59 -20.93 17.27
C PHE A 195 21.70 -19.40 17.24
N ARG A 196 22.92 -18.85 17.34
CA ARG A 196 23.18 -17.41 17.15
C ARG A 196 22.84 -16.94 15.75
N ARG A 197 23.24 -17.71 14.72
CA ARG A 197 22.86 -17.42 13.33
C ARG A 197 21.35 -17.51 13.13
N MET A 198 20.71 -18.54 13.71
CA MET A 198 19.25 -18.66 13.68
C MET A 198 18.55 -17.41 14.21
N GLU A 199 18.96 -16.88 15.36
CA GLU A 199 18.40 -15.63 15.87
C GLU A 199 18.69 -14.44 14.94
N MET A 200 19.96 -14.26 14.57
CA MET A 200 20.42 -13.11 13.78
C MET A 200 19.67 -12.99 12.45
N TYR A 201 19.37 -14.13 11.83
CA TYR A 201 18.67 -14.21 10.55
C TYR A 201 17.18 -14.60 10.70
N LYS A 202 16.67 -14.68 11.94
CA LYS A 202 15.29 -15.10 12.25
C LYS A 202 14.88 -16.40 11.55
N HIS A 203 15.78 -17.36 11.52
CA HIS A 203 15.56 -18.71 10.98
C HIS A 203 15.33 -19.72 12.11
N THR A 204 14.39 -20.65 11.93
CA THR A 204 14.13 -21.71 12.93
C THR A 204 14.98 -22.97 12.73
N ALA A 205 15.75 -23.02 11.63
CA ALA A 205 16.67 -24.09 11.30
C ALA A 205 17.76 -23.63 10.31
N LEU A 206 18.88 -24.34 10.29
CA LEU A 206 20.01 -24.14 9.37
C LEU A 206 20.49 -25.51 8.86
N PRO A 207 20.93 -25.62 7.60
CA PRO A 207 21.61 -26.82 7.13
C PRO A 207 23.00 -26.91 7.77
N VAL A 208 23.34 -28.10 8.25
CA VAL A 208 24.70 -28.45 8.64
C VAL A 208 25.42 -28.95 7.40
N VAL A 209 26.52 -28.30 7.03
CA VAL A 209 27.29 -28.64 5.82
C VAL A 209 28.63 -29.28 6.16
N ASP A 210 29.07 -30.19 5.29
CA ASP A 210 30.43 -30.70 5.33
C ASP A 210 31.42 -29.55 5.01
N PRO A 211 32.45 -29.31 5.84
CA PRO A 211 33.35 -28.18 5.66
C PRO A 211 34.22 -28.27 4.40
N LYS A 212 34.39 -29.46 3.81
CA LYS A 212 35.19 -29.65 2.59
C LYS A 212 34.35 -29.61 1.33
N SER A 213 33.19 -30.28 1.34
CA SER A 213 32.36 -30.41 0.14
C SER A 213 31.21 -29.40 0.07
N GLY A 214 30.90 -28.69 1.16
CA GLY A 214 29.76 -27.76 1.25
C GLY A 214 28.39 -28.43 1.16
N LYS A 215 28.34 -29.78 1.13
CA LYS A 215 27.10 -30.55 0.96
C LYS A 215 26.34 -30.58 2.26
N ILE A 216 25.01 -30.56 2.16
CA ILE A 216 24.16 -30.71 3.33
C ILE A 216 24.27 -32.13 3.88
N ILE A 217 24.55 -32.27 5.17
CA ILE A 217 24.72 -33.57 5.84
C ILE A 217 23.77 -33.76 7.03
N ALA A 218 23.32 -32.67 7.65
CA ALA A 218 22.30 -32.68 8.71
C ALA A 218 21.53 -31.35 8.71
N THR A 219 20.52 -31.24 9.56
CA THR A 219 19.82 -29.97 9.84
C THR A 219 19.92 -29.69 11.33
N LEU A 220 20.35 -28.49 11.68
CA LEU A 220 20.26 -27.97 13.04
C LEU A 220 18.99 -27.15 13.13
N SER A 221 18.16 -27.36 14.16
CA SER A 221 16.91 -26.65 14.39
C SER A 221 16.88 -26.11 15.81
N ALA A 222 16.21 -24.98 16.02
CA ALA A 222 15.87 -24.49 17.36
C ALA A 222 15.25 -25.61 18.23
N SER A 223 14.44 -26.49 17.63
CA SER A 223 13.79 -27.61 18.32
C SER A 223 14.73 -28.64 18.93
N ASP A 224 16.01 -28.66 18.52
CA ASP A 224 17.04 -29.55 19.08
C ASP A 224 17.42 -29.15 20.52
N MET A 225 17.15 -27.91 20.92
CA MET A 225 17.39 -27.47 22.30
C MET A 225 16.51 -28.21 23.33
N ARG A 226 15.39 -28.82 22.91
CA ARG A 226 14.51 -29.61 23.79
C ARG A 226 15.23 -30.72 24.55
N SER A 227 16.35 -31.22 24.03
CA SER A 227 17.15 -32.27 24.65
C SER A 227 18.28 -31.77 25.56
N CYS A 228 18.50 -30.45 25.65
CA CYS A 228 19.58 -29.85 26.46
C CYS A 228 19.24 -29.71 27.96
N VAL A 229 18.21 -30.41 28.44
CA VAL A 229 17.67 -30.27 29.79
C VAL A 229 18.70 -30.59 30.88
N ASP A 230 19.53 -31.60 30.66
CA ASP A 230 20.47 -32.11 31.68
C ASP A 230 21.89 -31.51 31.55
N SER A 231 22.23 -30.93 30.40
CA SER A 231 23.55 -30.34 30.14
C SER A 231 23.44 -29.21 29.11
N LEU A 232 23.26 -27.98 29.58
CA LEU A 232 23.23 -26.82 28.69
C LEU A 232 24.57 -26.58 27.97
N GLY A 233 25.67 -27.09 28.54
CA GLY A 233 27.00 -27.00 27.93
C GLY A 233 27.12 -27.78 26.61
N ASP A 234 26.18 -28.67 26.29
CA ASP A 234 26.22 -29.47 25.06
C ASP A 234 26.10 -28.61 23.80
N VAL A 235 25.51 -27.42 23.87
CA VAL A 235 25.44 -26.47 22.74
C VAL A 235 26.83 -25.97 22.29
N LEU A 236 27.86 -26.14 23.13
CA LEU A 236 29.25 -25.79 22.79
C LEU A 236 29.97 -26.89 22.01
N LYS A 237 29.36 -28.07 21.84
CA LYS A 237 29.90 -29.13 20.99
C LYS A 237 29.79 -28.73 19.50
N PRO A 238 30.67 -29.25 18.63
CA PRO A 238 30.49 -29.14 17.18
C PRO A 238 29.09 -29.58 16.76
N SER A 239 28.48 -28.90 15.79
CA SER A 239 27.06 -29.03 15.44
C SER A 239 26.66 -30.49 15.15
N LEU A 240 27.52 -31.24 14.45
CA LEU A 240 27.25 -32.65 14.17
C LEU A 240 27.36 -33.56 15.41
N GLU A 241 28.31 -33.27 16.31
CA GLU A 241 28.45 -34.02 17.57
C GLU A 241 27.31 -33.70 18.54
N PHE A 242 26.88 -32.43 18.58
CA PHE A 242 25.69 -32.00 19.29
C PHE A 242 24.47 -32.79 18.82
N LEU A 243 24.20 -32.83 17.50
CA LEU A 243 23.08 -33.58 16.95
C LEU A 243 23.14 -35.09 17.30
N LYS A 244 24.33 -35.69 17.28
CA LYS A 244 24.54 -37.10 17.72
C LYS A 244 24.34 -37.32 19.22
N SER A 245 24.44 -36.27 20.03
CA SER A 245 24.09 -36.35 21.46
C SER A 245 22.60 -36.19 21.72
N VAL A 246 21.89 -35.52 20.81
CA VAL A 246 20.44 -35.31 20.86
C VAL A 246 19.68 -36.52 20.29
N TYR A 247 20.16 -37.10 19.19
CA TYR A 247 19.50 -38.16 18.45
C TYR A 247 20.36 -39.42 18.36
N SER A 248 19.72 -40.60 18.52
CA SER A 248 20.39 -41.89 18.33
C SER A 248 20.85 -42.09 16.88
N ASP A 249 20.05 -41.59 15.93
CA ASP A 249 20.38 -41.51 14.51
C ASP A 249 20.01 -40.10 14.02
N VAL A 250 20.99 -39.36 13.50
CA VAL A 250 20.75 -38.00 12.96
C VAL A 250 19.99 -38.14 11.64
N GLU A 251 18.79 -37.54 11.58
CA GLU A 251 17.94 -37.61 10.39
C GLU A 251 18.62 -37.00 9.16
N LYS A 252 18.33 -37.58 7.99
CA LYS A 252 18.76 -37.00 6.72
C LYS A 252 18.00 -35.69 6.48
N PRO A 253 18.68 -34.62 6.05
CA PRO A 253 18.01 -33.37 5.70
C PRO A 253 16.91 -33.61 4.65
N LEU A 254 15.74 -33.01 4.85
CA LEU A 254 14.71 -33.00 3.83
C LEU A 254 15.14 -32.07 2.70
N THR A 255 15.34 -32.62 1.50
CA THR A 255 15.80 -31.86 0.33
C THR A 255 14.83 -31.96 -0.85
N CYS A 256 14.81 -30.93 -1.68
CA CYS A 256 14.09 -30.93 -2.96
C CYS A 256 14.88 -30.27 -4.08
N VAL A 257 14.41 -30.43 -5.30
CA VAL A 257 14.89 -29.70 -6.49
C VAL A 257 13.79 -28.82 -7.04
N ARG A 258 14.14 -27.76 -7.78
CA ARG A 258 13.16 -26.77 -8.27
C ARG A 258 12.15 -27.33 -9.28
N SER A 259 12.38 -28.51 -9.83
CA SER A 259 11.44 -29.23 -10.69
C SER A 259 10.39 -30.04 -9.92
N ASP A 260 10.49 -30.17 -8.60
CA ASP A 260 9.46 -30.80 -7.76
C ASP A 260 8.18 -29.92 -7.75
N THR A 261 7.00 -30.56 -7.64
CA THR A 261 5.71 -29.84 -7.55
C THR A 261 5.45 -29.33 -6.14
N LEU A 262 4.72 -28.22 -6.00
CA LEU A 262 4.36 -27.69 -4.69
C LEU A 262 3.55 -28.71 -3.87
N GLY A 263 2.63 -29.45 -4.50
CA GLY A 263 1.86 -30.50 -3.85
C GLY A 263 2.75 -31.61 -3.27
N ASP A 264 3.76 -32.06 -4.01
CA ASP A 264 4.72 -33.06 -3.52
C ASP A 264 5.53 -32.51 -2.33
N ILE A 265 5.96 -31.25 -2.41
CA ILE A 265 6.70 -30.60 -1.32
C ILE A 265 5.84 -30.46 -0.07
N MET A 266 4.60 -29.99 -0.21
CA MET A 266 3.64 -29.89 0.87
C MET A 266 3.43 -31.27 1.52
N SER A 267 3.25 -32.34 0.74
CA SER A 267 3.08 -33.70 1.27
C SER A 267 4.30 -34.13 2.07
N ARG A 268 5.51 -33.98 1.52
CA ARG A 268 6.77 -34.31 2.21
C ARG A 268 6.88 -33.58 3.54
N LEU A 269 6.58 -32.27 3.58
CA LEU A 269 6.63 -31.45 4.80
C LEU A 269 5.63 -31.94 5.86
N VAL A 270 4.40 -32.24 5.45
CA VAL A 270 3.34 -32.73 6.34
C VAL A 270 3.68 -34.12 6.89
N ASP A 271 4.12 -35.03 6.04
CA ASP A 271 4.41 -36.44 6.38
C ASP A 271 5.62 -36.58 7.31
N THR A 272 6.64 -35.72 7.13
CA THR A 272 7.84 -35.73 7.97
C THR A 272 7.77 -34.74 9.13
N HIS A 273 6.67 -33.99 9.28
CA HIS A 273 6.52 -32.93 10.29
C HIS A 273 7.62 -31.85 10.26
N HIS A 274 8.15 -31.56 9.07
CA HIS A 274 9.16 -30.52 8.86
C HIS A 274 8.52 -29.16 8.55
N ASN A 275 9.17 -28.07 8.95
CA ASN A 275 8.71 -26.70 8.68
C ASN A 275 9.28 -26.11 7.39
N HIS A 276 10.25 -26.79 6.80
CA HIS A 276 10.98 -26.35 5.63
C HIS A 276 11.58 -27.55 4.89
N VAL A 277 11.84 -27.35 3.61
CA VAL A 277 12.62 -28.24 2.78
C VAL A 277 13.80 -27.48 2.19
N TRP A 278 14.99 -28.08 2.22
CA TRP A 278 16.18 -27.49 1.65
C TRP A 278 16.18 -27.70 0.14
N VAL A 279 16.16 -26.61 -0.62
CA VAL A 279 16.32 -26.71 -2.07
C VAL A 279 17.81 -26.90 -2.34
N VAL A 280 18.15 -27.96 -3.06
CA VAL A 280 19.52 -28.30 -3.41
C VAL A 280 19.72 -28.29 -4.92
N ASN A 281 20.96 -28.12 -5.35
CA ASN A 281 21.33 -28.36 -6.74
C ASN A 281 21.55 -29.87 -6.99
N GLY A 282 21.88 -30.24 -8.23
CA GLY A 282 22.14 -31.64 -8.62
C GLY A 282 23.26 -32.35 -7.84
N GLU A 283 24.01 -31.64 -6.99
CA GLU A 283 25.09 -32.18 -6.16
C GLU A 283 24.82 -32.11 -4.65
N THR A 284 23.57 -31.88 -4.21
CA THR A 284 23.18 -31.75 -2.78
C THR A 284 23.80 -30.56 -2.04
N LEU A 285 24.29 -29.55 -2.77
CA LEU A 285 24.67 -28.28 -2.17
C LEU A 285 23.40 -27.50 -1.82
N PRO A 286 23.28 -26.91 -0.61
CA PRO A 286 22.12 -26.11 -0.26
C PRO A 286 22.10 -24.82 -1.09
N VAL A 287 20.96 -24.54 -1.67
CA VAL A 287 20.74 -23.44 -2.62
C VAL A 287 19.75 -22.43 -2.04
N SER A 288 18.60 -22.90 -1.56
CA SER A 288 17.55 -22.09 -0.93
C SER A 288 16.74 -22.99 0.04
N SER A 289 15.64 -22.50 0.59
CA SER A 289 14.65 -23.29 1.31
C SER A 289 13.24 -22.88 0.91
N VAL A 290 12.30 -23.82 0.99
CA VAL A 290 10.86 -23.51 0.96
C VAL A 290 10.31 -23.81 2.34
N THR A 291 9.71 -22.81 2.97
CA THR A 291 9.13 -22.86 4.32
C THR A 291 7.61 -22.99 4.27
N LEU A 292 6.99 -23.40 5.37
CA LEU A 292 5.53 -23.38 5.50
C LEU A 292 4.95 -21.97 5.29
N SER A 293 5.65 -20.91 5.72
CA SER A 293 5.22 -19.52 5.50
C SER A 293 5.12 -19.18 4.01
N ASP A 294 6.08 -19.62 3.20
CA ASP A 294 6.04 -19.41 1.74
C ASP A 294 4.81 -20.04 1.10
N ILE A 295 4.44 -21.24 1.58
CA ILE A 295 3.28 -21.99 1.09
C ILE A 295 1.98 -21.30 1.53
N VAL A 296 1.88 -20.87 2.79
CA VAL A 296 0.71 -20.16 3.31
C VAL A 296 0.54 -18.80 2.61
N ASN A 297 1.64 -18.11 2.28
CA ASN A 297 1.59 -16.88 1.48
C ASN A 297 0.97 -17.12 0.09
N ARG A 298 1.33 -18.21 -0.58
CA ARG A 298 0.70 -18.61 -1.86
C ARG A 298 -0.79 -18.93 -1.70
N MET A 299 -1.17 -19.55 -0.59
CA MET A 299 -2.57 -19.85 -0.26
C MET A 299 -3.39 -18.57 -0.04
N GLN A 300 -2.81 -17.52 0.56
CA GLN A 300 -3.51 -16.27 0.86
C GLN A 300 -3.98 -15.49 -0.39
N GLY A 301 -3.18 -15.42 -1.45
CA GLY A 301 -3.50 -14.66 -2.68
C GLY A 301 -3.10 -13.17 -2.64
N ILE A 302 -3.82 -12.30 -3.37
CA ILE A 302 -3.56 -10.84 -3.36
C ILE A 302 -3.78 -10.34 -1.93
N ASN A 303 -2.76 -9.73 -1.35
CA ASN A 303 -2.84 -9.10 -0.05
C ASN A 303 -3.47 -7.70 -0.21
N GLU A 304 -4.81 -7.65 -0.10
CA GLU A 304 -5.60 -6.44 -0.35
C GLU A 304 -5.22 -5.31 0.62
N ASP A 305 -4.95 -5.60 1.89
CA ASP A 305 -4.57 -4.57 2.87
C ASP A 305 -3.20 -3.94 2.52
N LEU A 306 -2.24 -4.73 2.05
CA LEU A 306 -0.93 -4.20 1.60
C LEU A 306 -1.09 -3.31 0.36
N GLN A 307 -1.93 -3.74 -0.58
CA GLN A 307 -2.06 -3.17 -1.91
C GLN A 307 -3.32 -2.31 -2.10
N SER A 308 -4.01 -1.94 -1.02
CA SER A 308 -5.32 -1.25 -1.07
C SER A 308 -5.29 0.02 -1.93
N ARG A 309 -4.25 0.85 -1.77
CA ARG A 309 -4.10 2.07 -2.57
C ARG A 309 -3.71 1.79 -4.03
N ALA A 310 -2.88 0.79 -4.27
CA ALA A 310 -2.55 0.37 -5.63
C ALA A 310 -3.77 -0.25 -6.35
N LEU A 311 -4.62 -0.97 -5.63
CA LEU A 311 -5.88 -1.53 -6.13
C LEU A 311 -6.84 -0.45 -6.57
N ALA A 312 -6.95 0.66 -5.84
CA ALA A 312 -7.76 1.81 -6.24
C ALA A 312 -7.28 2.47 -7.54
N VAL A 313 -5.96 2.44 -7.83
CA VAL A 313 -5.38 3.03 -9.05
C VAL A 313 -5.44 2.07 -10.23
N TYR A 314 -4.99 0.83 -10.05
CA TYR A 314 -4.82 -0.12 -11.15
C TYR A 314 -6.04 -1.02 -11.35
N GLY A 315 -6.76 -1.35 -10.29
CA GLY A 315 -7.84 -2.33 -10.30
C GLY A 315 -7.32 -3.78 -10.26
N ARG A 316 -8.20 -4.70 -9.82
CA ARG A 316 -7.88 -6.12 -9.60
C ARG A 316 -7.30 -6.82 -10.84
N GLY A 317 -7.84 -6.50 -12.03
CA GLY A 317 -7.41 -7.11 -13.29
C GLY A 317 -5.97 -6.78 -13.67
N ALA A 318 -5.57 -5.51 -13.52
CA ALA A 318 -4.20 -5.08 -13.77
C ALA A 318 -3.22 -5.66 -12.73
N MET A 319 -3.59 -5.65 -11.44
CA MET A 319 -2.77 -6.26 -10.38
C MET A 319 -2.48 -7.74 -10.66
N LYS A 320 -3.47 -8.52 -11.14
CA LYS A 320 -3.26 -9.93 -11.50
C LYS A 320 -2.20 -10.11 -12.59
N LYS A 321 -2.17 -9.24 -13.60
CA LYS A 321 -1.14 -9.29 -14.64
C LYS A 321 0.24 -8.96 -14.08
N LEU A 322 0.35 -7.93 -13.22
CA LEU A 322 1.60 -7.60 -12.52
C LEU A 322 2.18 -8.79 -11.77
N PHE A 323 1.37 -9.48 -10.97
CA PHE A 323 1.79 -10.67 -10.20
C PHE A 323 2.34 -11.83 -11.06
N ALA A 324 2.03 -11.84 -12.36
CA ALA A 324 2.54 -12.83 -13.31
C ALA A 324 3.79 -12.36 -14.08
N THR A 325 4.12 -11.07 -14.03
CA THR A 325 5.21 -10.46 -14.82
C THR A 325 6.58 -10.68 -14.19
N LYS A 326 7.50 -11.25 -14.97
CA LYS A 326 8.93 -11.36 -14.63
C LYS A 326 9.70 -10.24 -15.31
N VAL A 327 10.45 -9.46 -14.54
CA VAL A 327 11.19 -8.28 -15.01
C VAL A 327 12.69 -8.50 -14.90
N LEU A 328 13.45 -8.20 -15.95
CA LEU A 328 14.91 -8.09 -15.93
C LEU A 328 15.27 -6.60 -15.89
N ILE A 329 16.13 -6.20 -14.96
CA ILE A 329 16.71 -4.85 -14.89
C ILE A 329 18.22 -5.01 -15.06
N SER A 330 18.79 -4.46 -16.14
CA SER A 330 20.21 -4.53 -16.44
C SER A 330 20.86 -3.15 -16.30
N GLY A 331 21.81 -3.04 -15.38
CA GLY A 331 22.44 -1.81 -14.91
C GLY A 331 21.84 -1.37 -13.58
N LEU A 332 22.63 -1.46 -12.50
CA LEU A 332 22.26 -1.16 -11.12
C LEU A 332 23.10 0.00 -10.56
N ASN A 333 23.17 1.11 -11.31
CA ASN A 333 23.48 2.41 -10.71
C ASN A 333 22.27 2.93 -9.90
N GLY A 334 22.30 4.19 -9.44
CA GLY A 334 21.19 4.77 -8.68
C GLY A 334 19.85 4.76 -9.42
N LEU A 335 19.83 4.95 -10.75
CA LEU A 335 18.58 4.85 -11.53
C LEU A 335 18.07 3.41 -11.56
N GLY A 336 18.95 2.43 -11.76
CA GLY A 336 18.59 1.01 -11.69
C GLY A 336 17.99 0.61 -10.33
N ALA A 337 18.57 1.13 -9.24
CA ALA A 337 18.06 0.92 -7.89
C ALA A 337 16.66 1.51 -7.67
N GLU A 338 16.40 2.72 -8.17
CA GLU A 338 15.07 3.35 -8.12
C GLU A 338 14.02 2.57 -8.90
N ILE A 339 14.37 2.12 -10.11
CA ILE A 339 13.48 1.28 -10.94
C ILE A 339 13.18 -0.02 -10.19
N ALA A 340 14.21 -0.70 -9.67
CA ALA A 340 14.03 -1.94 -8.92
C ALA A 340 13.11 -1.74 -7.71
N LYS A 341 13.33 -0.68 -6.92
CA LYS A 341 12.48 -0.31 -5.77
C LYS A 341 11.02 -0.18 -6.19
N ASN A 342 10.73 0.63 -7.22
CA ASN A 342 9.35 0.87 -7.66
C ASN A 342 8.69 -0.41 -8.22
N VAL A 343 9.42 -1.21 -9.00
CA VAL A 343 8.91 -2.46 -9.60
C VAL A 343 8.63 -3.52 -8.54
N ILE A 344 9.46 -3.62 -7.50
CA ILE A 344 9.27 -4.55 -6.37
C ILE A 344 8.05 -4.13 -5.54
N LEU A 345 7.89 -2.84 -5.27
CA LEU A 345 6.73 -2.31 -4.54
C LEU A 345 5.41 -2.46 -5.33
N ALA A 346 5.48 -2.35 -6.67
CA ALA A 346 4.37 -2.64 -7.58
C ALA A 346 3.95 -4.12 -7.61
N ASN A 347 4.70 -4.99 -6.93
CA ASN A 347 4.32 -6.38 -6.65
C ASN A 347 4.31 -7.31 -7.87
N VAL A 348 5.34 -7.19 -8.71
CA VAL A 348 5.56 -8.11 -9.85
C VAL A 348 5.91 -9.53 -9.41
N ASN A 349 5.90 -10.51 -10.32
CA ASN A 349 6.28 -11.89 -9.99
C ASN A 349 7.72 -12.00 -9.48
N SER A 350 8.65 -11.45 -10.27
CA SER A 350 10.07 -11.53 -9.96
C SER A 350 10.86 -10.44 -10.65
N VAL A 351 11.93 -9.99 -10.00
CA VAL A 351 12.92 -9.06 -10.56
C VAL A 351 14.28 -9.75 -10.60
N THR A 352 14.93 -9.73 -11.77
CA THR A 352 16.34 -10.11 -11.91
C THR A 352 17.17 -8.84 -12.08
N LEU A 353 18.11 -8.63 -11.15
CA LEU A 353 19.05 -7.53 -11.13
C LEU A 353 20.33 -8.00 -11.83
N HIS A 354 20.60 -7.44 -13.00
CA HIS A 354 21.81 -7.75 -13.76
C HIS A 354 22.77 -6.57 -13.74
N ASP A 355 24.01 -6.80 -13.32
CA ASP A 355 25.07 -5.78 -13.41
C ASP A 355 26.45 -6.44 -13.44
N SER A 356 27.31 -5.96 -14.33
CA SER A 356 28.70 -6.38 -14.44
C SER A 356 29.68 -5.43 -13.76
N ASN A 357 29.23 -4.25 -13.31
CA ASN A 357 30.07 -3.22 -12.73
C ASN A 357 30.17 -3.33 -11.20
N ASN A 358 31.30 -2.83 -10.68
CA ASN A 358 31.53 -2.69 -9.26
C ASN A 358 31.14 -1.29 -8.77
N THR A 359 30.73 -1.21 -7.51
CA THR A 359 30.41 0.03 -6.80
C THR A 359 31.61 0.97 -6.77
N SER A 360 31.37 2.24 -7.09
CA SER A 360 32.28 3.37 -6.96
C SER A 360 31.73 4.40 -5.97
N PHE A 361 32.55 5.37 -5.56
CA PHE A 361 32.09 6.49 -4.72
C PHE A 361 30.99 7.33 -5.39
N ALA A 362 31.03 7.47 -6.72
CA ALA A 362 30.02 8.21 -7.47
C ALA A 362 28.64 7.52 -7.41
N ASP A 363 28.59 6.18 -7.35
CA ASP A 363 27.33 5.45 -7.21
C ASP A 363 26.62 5.75 -5.88
N LEU A 364 27.37 6.02 -4.80
CA LEU A 364 26.82 6.25 -3.46
C LEU A 364 25.99 7.56 -3.35
N ASN A 365 26.09 8.45 -4.34
CA ASN A 365 25.25 9.65 -4.39
C ASN A 365 23.81 9.32 -4.74
N SER A 366 23.56 8.31 -5.57
CA SER A 366 22.23 7.97 -6.10
C SER A 366 21.76 6.57 -5.76
N HIS A 367 22.64 5.68 -5.29
CA HIS A 367 22.30 4.33 -4.92
C HIS A 367 22.12 4.19 -3.40
N PHE A 368 20.89 4.39 -2.92
CA PHE A 368 20.51 4.46 -1.50
C PHE A 368 20.69 3.17 -0.68
N TYR A 369 20.99 2.03 -1.31
CA TYR A 369 21.35 0.77 -0.63
C TYR A 369 22.83 0.39 -0.68
N LEU A 370 23.68 1.21 -1.30
CA LEU A 370 25.13 0.99 -1.25
C LEU A 370 25.77 1.85 -0.16
N SER A 371 26.79 1.31 0.47
CA SER A 371 27.60 1.99 1.48
C SER A 371 29.05 2.12 1.02
N GLU A 372 29.85 2.91 1.74
CA GLU A 372 31.31 2.97 1.52
C GLU A 372 31.98 1.59 1.62
N SER A 373 31.41 0.68 2.42
CA SER A 373 31.93 -0.68 2.58
C SER A 373 31.71 -1.57 1.35
N ASP A 374 30.90 -1.13 0.39
CA ASP A 374 30.58 -1.85 -0.84
C ASP A 374 31.41 -1.40 -2.04
N VAL A 375 32.20 -0.33 -1.90
CA VAL A 375 33.11 0.14 -2.94
C VAL A 375 34.04 -1.00 -3.38
N GLY A 376 34.04 -1.28 -4.68
CA GLY A 376 34.79 -2.39 -5.29
C GLY A 376 34.06 -3.73 -5.33
N LYS A 377 32.87 -3.88 -4.71
CA LYS A 377 31.99 -5.05 -4.86
C LYS A 377 30.99 -4.84 -5.98
N ASN A 378 30.42 -5.92 -6.52
CA ASN A 378 29.38 -5.84 -7.56
C ASN A 378 28.13 -5.10 -7.03
N ARG A 379 27.58 -4.18 -7.82
CA ARG A 379 26.43 -3.35 -7.41
C ARG A 379 25.17 -4.19 -7.14
N ALA A 380 24.82 -5.10 -8.06
CA ALA A 380 23.61 -5.93 -7.95
C ALA A 380 23.66 -6.89 -6.75
N GLU A 381 24.82 -7.51 -6.49
CA GLU A 381 25.01 -8.38 -5.32
C GLU A 381 24.92 -7.60 -3.99
N SER A 382 25.47 -6.39 -3.96
CA SER A 382 25.56 -5.58 -2.74
C SER A 382 24.21 -5.04 -2.26
N CYS A 383 23.24 -4.84 -3.16
CA CYS A 383 21.91 -4.30 -2.83
C CYS A 383 20.77 -5.33 -2.81
N LEU A 384 21.08 -6.61 -3.10
CA LEU A 384 20.09 -7.69 -3.23
C LEU A 384 19.22 -7.83 -1.97
N ALA A 385 19.83 -7.90 -0.79
CA ALA A 385 19.11 -8.15 0.45
C ALA A 385 18.10 -7.03 0.73
N GLN A 386 18.54 -5.78 0.63
CA GLN A 386 17.75 -4.60 0.93
C GLN A 386 16.58 -4.41 -0.06
N LEU A 387 16.80 -4.72 -1.34
CA LEU A 387 15.75 -4.70 -2.36
C LEU A 387 14.74 -5.84 -2.16
N ALA A 388 15.20 -7.05 -1.82
CA ALA A 388 14.32 -8.19 -1.55
C ALA A 388 13.40 -7.94 -0.33
N GLU A 389 13.89 -7.23 0.69
CA GLU A 389 13.11 -6.88 1.88
C GLU A 389 11.95 -5.91 1.63
N LEU A 390 11.96 -5.15 0.52
CA LEU A 390 10.91 -4.18 0.22
C LEU A 390 9.53 -4.84 0.10
N ASN A 391 9.49 -6.01 -0.53
CA ASN A 391 8.26 -6.77 -0.68
C ASN A 391 8.60 -8.28 -0.73
N PRO A 392 8.41 -9.01 0.37
CA PRO A 392 8.68 -10.45 0.45
C PRO A 392 7.89 -11.31 -0.55
N SER A 393 6.83 -10.76 -1.17
CA SER A 393 6.04 -11.46 -2.19
C SER A 393 6.70 -11.45 -3.57
N VAL A 394 7.69 -10.55 -3.80
CA VAL A 394 8.40 -10.42 -5.09
C VAL A 394 9.72 -11.16 -5.02
N ARG A 395 9.95 -12.03 -5.99
CA ARG A 395 11.21 -12.78 -6.08
C ARG A 395 12.32 -11.93 -6.68
N VAL A 396 13.25 -11.45 -5.86
CA VAL A 396 14.43 -10.69 -6.33
C VAL A 396 15.63 -11.62 -6.49
N THR A 397 16.36 -11.48 -7.59
CA THR A 397 17.49 -12.34 -7.94
C THR A 397 18.62 -11.52 -8.57
N THR A 398 19.87 -11.98 -8.52
CA THR A 398 21.00 -11.31 -9.19
C THR A 398 21.59 -12.14 -10.33
N CYS A 399 22.17 -11.46 -11.32
CA CYS A 399 22.95 -12.04 -12.40
C CYS A 399 24.18 -11.16 -12.67
N THR A 400 25.38 -11.72 -12.51
CA THR A 400 26.66 -11.02 -12.69
C THR A 400 27.38 -11.42 -13.98
N ALA A 401 26.63 -11.95 -14.95
CA ALA A 401 27.17 -12.27 -16.25
C ALA A 401 27.77 -11.02 -16.92
N GLU A 402 28.89 -11.17 -17.62
CA GLU A 402 29.51 -10.03 -18.32
C GLU A 402 28.63 -9.52 -19.48
N LYS A 403 27.80 -10.40 -20.05
CA LYS A 403 26.88 -10.10 -21.15
C LYS A 403 25.54 -10.76 -20.94
N LEU A 404 24.47 -10.10 -21.38
CA LEU A 404 23.14 -10.67 -21.44
C LEU A 404 23.01 -11.62 -22.63
N THR A 405 22.88 -12.91 -22.36
CA THR A 405 22.58 -13.89 -23.41
C THR A 405 21.08 -13.95 -23.68
N ASP A 406 20.72 -14.44 -24.85
CA ASP A 406 19.32 -14.62 -25.26
C ASP A 406 18.58 -15.57 -24.30
N GLU A 407 19.28 -16.57 -23.74
CA GLU A 407 18.72 -17.48 -22.73
C GLU A 407 18.40 -16.79 -21.40
N ILE A 408 19.17 -15.76 -21.03
CA ILE A 408 18.86 -14.94 -19.84
C ILE A 408 17.62 -14.12 -20.13
N VAL A 409 17.60 -13.41 -21.26
CA VAL A 409 16.50 -12.52 -21.65
C VAL A 409 15.18 -13.26 -21.83
N ALA A 410 15.20 -14.47 -22.41
CA ALA A 410 14.00 -15.28 -22.67
C ALA A 410 13.25 -15.74 -21.41
N GLN A 411 13.83 -15.57 -20.22
CA GLN A 411 13.19 -15.96 -18.95
C GLN A 411 12.21 -14.91 -18.42
N HIS A 412 12.16 -13.73 -19.07
CA HIS A 412 11.44 -12.57 -18.59
C HIS A 412 10.34 -12.15 -19.56
N ASN A 413 9.31 -11.48 -19.03
CA ASN A 413 8.25 -10.88 -19.83
C ASN A 413 8.59 -9.45 -20.22
N LEU A 414 9.47 -8.80 -19.45
CA LEU A 414 9.85 -7.42 -19.63
C LEU A 414 11.33 -7.23 -19.30
N VAL A 415 12.03 -6.45 -20.14
CA VAL A 415 13.43 -6.07 -19.97
C VAL A 415 13.56 -4.56 -19.86
N VAL A 416 14.26 -4.09 -18.82
CA VAL A 416 14.71 -2.71 -18.67
C VAL A 416 16.23 -2.67 -18.81
N LEU A 417 16.75 -1.95 -19.80
CA LEU A 417 18.17 -1.79 -20.06
C LEU A 417 18.66 -0.38 -19.73
N LEU A 418 19.73 -0.33 -18.95
CA LEU A 418 20.50 0.85 -18.59
C LEU A 418 21.97 0.62 -18.91
N GLU A 419 22.75 1.69 -19.02
CA GLU A 419 24.22 1.65 -19.16
C GLU A 419 24.72 0.74 -20.29
N THR A 420 23.89 0.54 -21.32
CA THR A 420 24.13 -0.41 -22.41
C THR A 420 24.33 0.34 -23.73
N PRO A 421 25.45 0.14 -24.45
CA PRO A 421 25.68 0.76 -25.76
C PRO A 421 24.57 0.43 -26.77
N ASN A 422 24.27 1.36 -27.68
CA ASN A 422 23.16 1.21 -28.64
C ASN A 422 23.26 -0.05 -29.50
N GLN A 423 24.46 -0.47 -29.91
CA GLN A 423 24.63 -1.67 -30.72
C GLN A 423 24.10 -2.93 -30.00
N GLU A 424 24.41 -3.08 -28.72
CA GLU A 424 23.96 -4.22 -27.93
C GLU A 424 22.47 -4.07 -27.54
N ALA A 425 22.02 -2.86 -27.23
CA ALA A 425 20.62 -2.60 -26.95
C ALA A 425 19.72 -2.91 -28.16
N VAL A 426 20.17 -2.63 -29.39
CA VAL A 426 19.45 -3.00 -30.63
C VAL A 426 19.37 -4.53 -30.77
N ARG A 427 20.46 -5.25 -30.50
CA ARG A 427 20.46 -6.73 -30.54
C ARG A 427 19.42 -7.30 -29.58
N ILE A 428 19.40 -6.81 -28.33
CA ILE A 428 18.47 -7.27 -27.30
C ILE A 428 17.03 -6.86 -27.65
N ASN A 429 16.78 -5.63 -28.10
CA ASN A 429 15.45 -5.19 -28.52
C ASN A 429 14.90 -6.04 -29.66
N ASN A 430 15.71 -6.34 -30.68
CA ASN A 430 15.32 -7.22 -31.78
C ASN A 430 14.96 -8.64 -31.30
N PHE A 431 15.72 -9.18 -30.34
CA PHE A 431 15.39 -10.46 -29.70
C PHE A 431 14.07 -10.38 -28.91
N CYS A 432 13.87 -9.32 -28.13
CA CYS A 432 12.65 -9.10 -27.37
C CYS A 432 11.41 -9.04 -28.29
N ARG A 433 11.48 -8.27 -29.38
CA ARG A 433 10.39 -8.18 -30.37
C ARG A 433 10.06 -9.53 -30.99
N ALA A 434 11.07 -10.34 -31.33
CA ALA A 434 10.88 -11.66 -31.92
C ALA A 434 10.20 -12.66 -30.96
N ASN A 435 10.28 -12.43 -29.64
CA ASN A 435 9.77 -13.32 -28.60
C ASN A 435 8.58 -12.73 -27.82
N GLY A 436 8.05 -11.58 -28.22
CA GLY A 436 6.92 -10.94 -27.54
C GLY A 436 7.26 -10.44 -26.12
N ILE A 437 8.52 -10.04 -25.90
CA ILE A 437 9.01 -9.50 -24.63
C ILE A 437 8.96 -7.97 -24.71
N SER A 438 8.36 -7.33 -23.71
CA SER A 438 8.34 -5.86 -23.61
C SER A 438 9.74 -5.32 -23.30
N PHE A 439 10.12 -4.21 -23.91
CA PHE A 439 11.45 -3.64 -23.81
C PHE A 439 11.41 -2.16 -23.42
N ILE A 440 12.25 -1.77 -22.46
CA ILE A 440 12.48 -0.40 -22.07
C ILE A 440 13.99 -0.14 -22.07
N LYS A 441 14.44 0.98 -22.65
CA LYS A 441 15.81 1.47 -22.52
C LYS A 441 15.80 2.85 -21.88
N THR A 442 16.66 3.09 -20.90
CA THR A 442 16.71 4.37 -20.18
C THR A 442 18.10 4.64 -19.64
N ASP A 443 18.48 5.92 -19.58
CA ASP A 443 19.65 6.37 -18.84
C ASP A 443 19.42 7.80 -18.31
N VAL A 444 20.15 8.12 -17.23
CA VAL A 444 20.33 9.48 -16.72
C VAL A 444 21.81 9.82 -16.81
N LYS A 445 22.12 11.04 -17.27
CA LYS A 445 23.46 11.59 -17.42
C LYS A 445 23.44 13.04 -16.90
N GLY A 446 23.87 13.21 -15.66
CA GLY A 446 23.81 14.49 -14.95
C GLY A 446 22.37 14.97 -14.80
N LEU A 447 22.06 16.08 -15.45
CA LEU A 447 20.75 16.75 -15.41
C LEU A 447 19.87 16.44 -16.62
N ALA A 448 20.22 15.46 -17.44
CA ALA A 448 19.40 15.00 -18.56
C ALA A 448 19.15 13.48 -18.47
N GLY A 449 18.00 13.03 -18.94
CA GLY A 449 17.67 11.61 -19.04
C GLY A 449 16.73 11.30 -20.20
N TYR A 450 16.63 10.02 -20.53
CA TYR A 450 15.67 9.55 -21.52
C TYR A 450 14.99 8.23 -21.12
N VAL A 451 13.81 7.98 -21.67
CA VAL A 451 13.12 6.67 -21.65
C VAL A 451 12.72 6.33 -23.08
N PHE A 452 12.95 5.08 -23.49
CA PHE A 452 12.47 4.50 -24.73
C PHE A 452 11.63 3.27 -24.42
N CYS A 453 10.44 3.17 -24.99
CA CYS A 453 9.57 2.02 -24.84
C CYS A 453 9.32 1.32 -26.18
N ASP A 454 9.36 -0.01 -26.15
CA ASP A 454 8.93 -0.89 -27.24
C ASP A 454 8.20 -2.12 -26.67
N PHE A 455 6.87 -2.12 -26.79
CA PHE A 455 6.02 -3.23 -26.32
C PHE A 455 5.48 -4.09 -27.47
N GLY A 456 6.13 -4.02 -28.64
CA GLY A 456 5.77 -4.78 -29.83
C GLY A 456 4.76 -4.09 -30.74
N SER A 457 4.53 -4.67 -31.92
CA SER A 457 3.73 -4.07 -32.99
C SER A 457 2.22 -4.24 -32.85
N ASN A 458 1.71 -4.70 -31.71
CA ASN A 458 0.29 -4.93 -31.46
C ASN A 458 -0.02 -4.89 -29.96
N PHE A 459 0.42 -3.83 -29.28
CA PHE A 459 0.23 -3.69 -27.84
C PHE A 459 -1.19 -3.19 -27.53
N GLU A 460 -1.95 -3.94 -26.74
CA GLU A 460 -3.33 -3.59 -26.39
C GLU A 460 -3.38 -2.80 -25.07
N VAL A 461 -3.88 -1.56 -25.14
CA VAL A 461 -4.16 -0.72 -23.98
C VAL A 461 -5.65 -0.82 -23.64
N VAL A 462 -5.98 -1.44 -22.51
CA VAL A 462 -7.37 -1.68 -22.09
C VAL A 462 -8.04 -0.43 -21.51
N ASP A 463 -7.24 0.50 -21.01
CA ASP A 463 -7.71 1.76 -20.41
C ASP A 463 -6.60 2.80 -20.55
N VAL A 464 -6.83 3.83 -21.35
CA VAL A 464 -5.79 4.80 -21.74
C VAL A 464 -5.48 5.85 -20.68
N ASN A 465 -6.44 6.20 -19.81
CA ASN A 465 -6.30 7.32 -18.88
C ASN A 465 -6.53 6.94 -17.41
N GLY A 466 -7.15 5.79 -17.12
CA GLY A 466 -7.45 5.37 -15.74
C GLY A 466 -8.58 6.11 -15.06
N GLU A 467 -9.24 7.05 -15.73
CA GLU A 467 -10.42 7.74 -15.19
C GLU A 467 -11.60 6.77 -15.08
N PRO A 468 -12.56 6.97 -14.16
CA PRO A 468 -13.80 6.22 -14.20
C PRO A 468 -14.54 6.48 -15.53
N PRO A 469 -15.27 5.50 -16.08
CA PRO A 469 -16.14 5.76 -17.23
C PRO A 469 -17.19 6.84 -16.88
N ASP A 470 -17.41 7.78 -17.80
CA ASP A 470 -18.45 8.79 -17.62
C ASP A 470 -19.84 8.14 -17.50
N VAL A 471 -20.62 8.62 -16.54
CA VAL A 471 -22.04 8.25 -16.36
C VAL A 471 -22.88 9.51 -16.43
N ALA A 472 -23.95 9.47 -17.24
CA ALA A 472 -24.84 10.61 -17.43
C ALA A 472 -26.30 10.23 -17.28
N ILE A 473 -27.12 11.13 -16.73
CA ILE A 473 -28.57 10.95 -16.75
C ILE A 473 -29.15 11.60 -18.00
N VAL A 474 -29.95 10.84 -18.74
CA VAL A 474 -30.65 11.32 -19.94
C VAL A 474 -31.79 12.25 -19.53
N GLN A 475 -31.80 13.43 -20.13
CA GLN A 475 -32.93 14.36 -20.06
C GLN A 475 -33.90 14.11 -21.21
N GLU A 476 -33.38 14.03 -22.44
CA GLU A 476 -34.17 13.87 -23.66
C GLU A 476 -33.36 13.15 -24.74
N ILE A 477 -34.04 12.34 -25.55
CA ILE A 477 -33.50 11.79 -26.80
C ILE A 477 -34.46 12.10 -27.93
N ASN A 478 -33.99 12.78 -28.97
CA ASN A 478 -34.84 13.06 -30.14
C ASN A 478 -34.76 11.96 -31.20
N GLN A 479 -35.69 11.98 -32.15
CA GLN A 479 -35.76 11.02 -33.26
C GLN A 479 -34.55 11.00 -34.20
N ALA A 480 -33.71 12.05 -34.16
CA ALA A 480 -32.46 12.11 -34.91
C ALA A 480 -31.28 11.51 -34.12
N GLY A 481 -31.52 10.96 -32.92
CA GLY A 481 -30.49 10.35 -32.07
C GLY A 481 -29.64 11.35 -31.31
N ARG A 482 -30.05 12.62 -31.18
CA ARG A 482 -29.40 13.58 -30.28
C ARG A 482 -29.84 13.29 -28.85
N VAL A 483 -28.86 13.08 -27.98
CA VAL A 483 -29.03 12.82 -26.55
C VAL A 483 -28.66 14.07 -25.77
N GLN A 484 -29.60 14.58 -24.98
CA GLN A 484 -29.37 15.66 -24.02
C GLN A 484 -29.26 15.05 -22.63
N CYS A 485 -28.19 15.37 -21.91
CA CYS A 485 -27.92 14.87 -20.56
C CYS A 485 -28.06 15.99 -19.52
N VAL A 486 -28.35 15.61 -18.28
CA VAL A 486 -28.34 16.46 -17.09
C VAL A 486 -27.49 15.81 -16.02
N ASN A 487 -26.37 16.44 -15.68
CA ASN A 487 -25.39 15.93 -14.72
C ASN A 487 -24.92 17.04 -13.79
N GLU A 488 -24.49 16.66 -12.59
CA GLU A 488 -23.76 17.56 -11.69
C GLU A 488 -22.35 17.87 -12.20
N GLU A 489 -21.77 16.93 -12.97
CA GLU A 489 -20.44 17.06 -13.57
C GLU A 489 -20.50 17.15 -15.10
N VAL A 490 -19.57 17.91 -15.67
CA VAL A 490 -19.41 18.02 -17.12
C VAL A 490 -18.91 16.68 -17.66
N LEU A 491 -19.57 16.19 -18.72
CA LEU A 491 -19.10 15.00 -19.41
C LEU A 491 -17.74 15.25 -20.07
N SER A 492 -16.84 14.29 -19.89
CA SER A 492 -15.52 14.23 -20.49
C SER A 492 -15.45 13.39 -21.76
N LEU A 493 -16.61 12.87 -22.21
CA LEU A 493 -16.82 12.18 -23.48
C LEU A 493 -16.15 12.90 -24.65
N GLN A 494 -15.58 12.12 -25.55
CA GLN A 494 -14.90 12.59 -26.77
C GLN A 494 -15.59 12.06 -28.03
N GLU A 495 -15.29 12.67 -29.17
CA GLU A 495 -15.69 12.14 -30.48
C GLU A 495 -15.26 10.67 -30.62
N ASP A 496 -16.11 9.85 -31.24
CA ASP A 496 -15.88 8.42 -31.47
C ASP A 496 -15.84 7.53 -30.22
N ASP A 497 -16.11 8.07 -29.02
CA ASP A 497 -16.34 7.27 -27.82
C ASP A 497 -17.55 6.32 -27.98
N TYR A 498 -17.59 5.29 -27.14
CA TYR A 498 -18.69 4.34 -27.08
C TYR A 498 -19.50 4.55 -25.82
N VAL A 499 -20.81 4.42 -25.93
CA VAL A 499 -21.75 4.49 -24.81
C VAL A 499 -22.76 3.35 -24.86
N THR A 500 -23.32 3.02 -23.70
CA THR A 500 -24.50 2.16 -23.56
C THR A 500 -25.61 2.91 -22.85
N PHE A 501 -26.85 2.50 -23.09
CA PHE A 501 -28.02 3.05 -22.41
C PHE A 501 -28.62 2.02 -21.45
N SER A 502 -29.22 2.52 -20.38
CA SER A 502 -30.07 1.74 -19.48
C SER A 502 -31.24 2.63 -19.02
N GLU A 503 -32.36 2.03 -18.58
CA GLU A 503 -33.52 2.75 -18.04
C GLU A 503 -34.24 3.73 -18.99
N VAL A 504 -33.93 3.73 -20.30
CA VAL A 504 -34.64 4.56 -21.28
C VAL A 504 -36.05 4.01 -21.51
N LYS A 505 -37.09 4.80 -21.25
CA LYS A 505 -38.50 4.45 -21.48
C LYS A 505 -38.99 5.04 -22.80
N GLY A 506 -39.89 4.32 -23.49
CA GLY A 506 -40.36 4.64 -24.84
C GLY A 506 -39.39 4.18 -25.95
N MET A 507 -38.12 4.59 -25.87
CA MET A 507 -37.05 4.26 -26.83
C MET A 507 -36.19 3.08 -26.37
N THR A 508 -36.86 1.96 -26.06
CA THR A 508 -36.25 0.83 -25.33
C THR A 508 -35.18 0.05 -26.08
N GLU A 509 -35.17 0.15 -27.42
CA GLU A 509 -34.17 -0.48 -28.29
C GLU A 509 -32.73 0.02 -28.06
N LEU A 510 -32.56 1.16 -27.40
CA LEU A 510 -31.25 1.65 -26.98
C LEU A 510 -30.69 0.89 -25.77
N ASN A 511 -31.55 0.37 -24.89
CA ASN A 511 -31.12 -0.20 -23.62
C ASN A 511 -30.26 -1.46 -23.84
N GLY A 512 -29.09 -1.50 -23.20
CA GLY A 512 -28.13 -2.60 -23.26
C GLY A 512 -27.35 -2.72 -24.58
N GLN A 513 -27.54 -1.80 -25.53
CA GLN A 513 -26.78 -1.77 -26.79
C GLN A 513 -25.63 -0.76 -26.72
N GLU A 514 -24.51 -1.07 -27.39
CA GLU A 514 -23.36 -0.18 -27.53
C GLU A 514 -23.49 0.69 -28.79
N PHE A 515 -23.24 2.00 -28.64
CA PHE A 515 -23.27 2.96 -29.72
C PHE A 515 -22.02 3.83 -29.73
N GLN A 516 -21.50 4.10 -30.92
CA GLN A 516 -20.47 5.13 -31.10
C GLN A 516 -21.15 6.51 -31.15
N ILE A 517 -20.49 7.54 -30.61
CA ILE A 517 -21.03 8.90 -30.54
C ILE A 517 -20.28 9.90 -31.43
N GLU A 518 -20.97 10.99 -31.79
CA GLU A 518 -20.41 12.12 -32.53
C GLU A 518 -21.04 13.46 -32.10
N ASN A 519 -20.45 14.59 -32.50
CA ASN A 519 -20.90 15.95 -32.16
C ASN A 519 -21.02 16.18 -30.64
N VAL A 520 -19.96 15.83 -29.92
CA VAL A 520 -19.94 15.81 -28.46
C VAL A 520 -19.76 17.21 -27.89
N THR A 521 -20.56 17.49 -26.86
CA THR A 521 -20.50 18.71 -26.03
C THR A 521 -20.57 18.29 -24.57
N SER A 522 -20.28 19.20 -23.65
CA SER A 522 -20.35 18.98 -22.19
C SER A 522 -21.68 18.41 -21.66
N TYR A 523 -22.78 18.52 -22.42
CA TYR A 523 -24.14 18.13 -22.00
C TYR A 523 -24.93 17.37 -23.06
N SER A 524 -24.37 17.12 -24.25
CA SER A 524 -25.08 16.43 -25.31
C SER A 524 -24.15 15.80 -26.34
N PHE A 525 -24.62 14.76 -27.00
CA PHE A 525 -23.94 14.09 -28.11
C PHE A 525 -24.99 13.49 -29.06
N ASN A 526 -24.56 13.06 -30.24
CA ASN A 526 -25.41 12.33 -31.18
C ASN A 526 -24.96 10.87 -31.27
N ILE A 527 -25.92 9.96 -31.41
CA ILE A 527 -25.64 8.57 -31.76
C ILE A 527 -25.24 8.50 -33.23
N LYS A 528 -24.04 7.98 -33.50
CA LYS A 528 -23.53 7.85 -34.87
C LYS A 528 -24.36 6.82 -35.65
N GLY A 529 -24.87 7.22 -36.82
CA GLY A 529 -25.74 6.38 -37.64
C GLY A 529 -27.17 6.22 -37.11
N ALA A 530 -27.65 7.16 -36.28
CA ALA A 530 -28.99 7.13 -35.72
C ALA A 530 -30.12 7.06 -36.76
N ASP A 531 -29.90 7.59 -37.96
CA ASP A 531 -30.83 7.55 -39.10
C ASP A 531 -31.19 6.11 -39.53
N GLN A 532 -30.34 5.14 -39.21
CA GLN A 532 -30.55 3.72 -39.51
C GLN A 532 -31.31 2.98 -38.40
N LEU A 533 -31.42 3.55 -37.20
CA LEU A 533 -31.86 2.83 -35.99
C LEU A 533 -33.38 2.72 -35.81
N LYS A 534 -34.21 3.40 -36.63
CA LYS A 534 -35.69 3.42 -36.49
C LYS A 534 -36.15 3.58 -35.03
N LEU A 535 -35.74 4.67 -34.41
CA LEU A 535 -35.99 4.93 -32.98
C LEU A 535 -37.48 5.16 -32.70
N SER A 536 -37.97 4.58 -31.61
CA SER A 536 -39.29 4.82 -31.04
C SER A 536 -39.32 6.19 -30.34
N GLU A 537 -40.49 6.67 -29.93
CA GLU A 537 -40.59 7.95 -29.22
C GLU A 537 -40.01 7.83 -27.81
N TYR A 538 -39.13 8.75 -27.43
CA TYR A 538 -38.60 8.83 -26.07
C TYR A 538 -39.71 9.31 -25.12
N GLU A 539 -39.88 8.63 -24.00
CA GLU A 539 -40.86 9.01 -22.97
C GLU A 539 -40.18 9.67 -21.76
N SER A 540 -39.21 8.99 -21.14
CA SER A 540 -38.52 9.46 -19.93
C SER A 540 -37.38 8.53 -19.52
N GLY A 541 -36.59 8.95 -18.54
CA GLY A 541 -35.54 8.14 -17.93
C GLY A 541 -34.34 7.93 -18.84
N GLY A 542 -33.38 7.14 -18.38
CA GLY A 542 -32.18 6.85 -19.15
C GLY A 542 -30.91 7.18 -18.40
N ILE A 543 -29.96 6.26 -18.43
CA ILE A 543 -28.59 6.45 -17.98
C ILE A 543 -27.69 6.07 -19.14
N VAL A 544 -26.76 6.97 -19.47
CA VAL A 544 -25.68 6.74 -20.42
C VAL A 544 -24.46 6.30 -19.63
N ASN A 545 -23.83 5.20 -20.04
CA ASN A 545 -22.56 4.75 -19.48
C ASN A 545 -21.50 4.69 -20.59
N GLN A 546 -20.38 5.36 -20.41
CA GLN A 546 -19.24 5.27 -21.32
C GLN A 546 -18.67 3.84 -21.31
N VAL A 547 -18.33 3.33 -22.48
CA VAL A 547 -17.64 2.05 -22.67
C VAL A 547 -16.23 2.32 -23.16
N LYS A 548 -15.24 2.03 -22.31
CA LYS A 548 -13.84 2.13 -22.69
C LYS A 548 -13.45 0.97 -23.60
N LYS A 549 -13.23 1.24 -24.88
CA LYS A 549 -12.74 0.24 -25.83
C LYS A 549 -11.21 0.14 -25.76
N PRO A 550 -10.63 -1.06 -25.85
CA PRO A 550 -9.18 -1.21 -25.93
C PRO A 550 -8.62 -0.48 -27.16
N LYS A 551 -7.44 0.13 -27.00
CA LYS A 551 -6.69 0.80 -28.07
C LYS A 551 -5.41 0.02 -28.38
N THR A 552 -5.20 -0.31 -29.65
CA THR A 552 -3.93 -0.92 -30.10
C THR A 552 -2.89 0.16 -30.40
N ILE A 553 -1.69 0.01 -29.85
CA ILE A 553 -0.51 0.84 -30.14
C ILE A 553 0.54 -0.03 -30.85
N ASN A 554 1.09 0.51 -31.94
CA ASN A 554 2.09 -0.18 -32.76
C ASN A 554 3.47 0.44 -32.51
N PHE A 555 4.31 -0.22 -31.71
CA PHE A 555 5.67 0.22 -31.45
C PHE A 555 6.62 -0.21 -32.57
N GLU A 556 7.55 0.66 -32.95
CA GLU A 556 8.69 0.35 -33.82
C GLU A 556 9.93 -0.08 -33.03
N SER A 557 10.85 -0.79 -33.69
CA SER A 557 12.11 -1.22 -33.10
C SER A 557 13.03 -0.05 -32.74
N LEU A 558 13.88 -0.24 -31.73
CA LEU A 558 14.93 0.70 -31.36
C LEU A 558 15.84 1.08 -32.55
N GLU A 559 16.18 0.12 -33.41
CA GLU A 559 17.02 0.36 -34.59
C GLU A 559 16.42 1.39 -35.57
N SER A 560 15.09 1.36 -35.72
CA SER A 560 14.34 2.35 -36.51
C SER A 560 14.36 3.70 -35.81
N LYS A 561 13.96 3.71 -34.53
CA LYS A 561 13.77 4.92 -33.72
C LYS A 561 15.07 5.58 -33.23
N LEU A 562 16.24 4.98 -33.42
CA LEU A 562 17.51 5.67 -33.25
C LEU A 562 17.82 6.67 -34.39
N LYS A 563 17.09 6.60 -35.51
CA LYS A 563 17.27 7.49 -36.67
C LYS A 563 16.27 8.64 -36.69
N GLU A 564 15.17 8.52 -35.96
CA GLU A 564 14.06 9.45 -35.95
C GLU A 564 13.45 9.54 -34.56
N VAL A 565 13.14 10.76 -34.11
CA VAL A 565 12.41 11.02 -32.88
C VAL A 565 10.98 11.40 -33.24
N ASP A 566 10.02 10.70 -32.64
CA ASP A 566 8.58 10.80 -32.94
C ASP A 566 7.76 11.20 -31.71
N MET A 567 8.32 12.09 -30.89
CA MET A 567 7.60 12.68 -29.75
C MET A 567 6.64 13.76 -30.25
N GLU A 568 5.33 13.51 -30.20
CA GLU A 568 4.30 14.47 -30.63
C GLU A 568 4.23 15.70 -29.70
N GLU A 569 4.41 15.50 -28.39
CA GLU A 569 4.34 16.56 -27.38
C GLU A 569 5.56 16.52 -26.45
N PRO A 570 6.31 17.63 -26.30
CA PRO A 570 7.42 17.70 -25.36
C PRO A 570 6.92 17.72 -23.92
N PRO A 571 7.65 17.10 -22.97
CA PRO A 571 7.28 17.16 -21.55
C PRO A 571 7.41 18.56 -20.94
N ASP A 572 8.14 19.46 -21.60
CA ASP A 572 8.23 20.87 -21.27
C ASP A 572 8.01 21.72 -22.54
N PHE A 573 6.83 22.33 -22.64
CA PHE A 573 6.46 23.17 -23.78
C PHE A 573 7.30 24.45 -23.90
N SER A 574 8.04 24.85 -22.85
CA SER A 574 9.00 25.96 -22.95
C SER A 574 10.31 25.56 -23.66
N LYS A 575 10.56 24.25 -23.82
CA LYS A 575 11.75 23.64 -24.41
C LYS A 575 11.38 22.77 -25.63
N PHE A 576 10.60 23.33 -26.55
CA PHE A 576 9.90 22.57 -27.61
C PHE A 576 10.80 21.65 -28.47
N ASP A 577 12.02 22.08 -28.80
CA ASP A 577 12.97 21.33 -29.64
C ASP A 577 13.99 20.50 -28.85
N ARG A 578 13.98 20.58 -27.52
CA ARG A 578 15.00 20.01 -26.64
C ARG A 578 15.16 18.51 -26.78
N HIS A 579 14.08 17.78 -27.02
CA HIS A 579 14.11 16.32 -27.17
C HIS A 579 14.92 15.87 -28.40
N PHE A 580 14.86 16.61 -29.52
CA PHE A 580 15.71 16.33 -30.70
C PHE A 580 17.20 16.58 -30.39
N ILE A 581 17.49 17.68 -29.69
CA ILE A 581 18.85 18.06 -29.30
C ILE A 581 19.46 17.02 -28.37
N LEU A 582 18.70 16.60 -27.34
CA LEU A 582 19.12 15.59 -26.38
C LEU A 582 19.28 14.22 -27.02
N HIS A 583 18.38 13.81 -27.93
CA HIS A 583 18.53 12.55 -28.67
C HIS A 583 19.88 12.47 -29.38
N ALA A 584 20.25 13.51 -30.13
CA ALA A 584 21.55 13.60 -30.77
C ALA A 584 22.70 13.68 -29.74
N ALA A 585 22.51 14.33 -28.59
CA ALA A 585 23.52 14.46 -27.54
C ALA A 585 23.84 13.13 -26.85
N PHE A 586 22.84 12.31 -26.54
CA PHE A 586 23.04 10.96 -26.02
C PHE A 586 23.76 10.06 -27.03
N ARG A 587 23.42 10.14 -28.32
CA ARG A 587 24.14 9.41 -29.37
C ARG A 587 25.59 9.91 -29.55
N ALA A 588 25.82 11.21 -29.42
CA ALA A 588 27.17 11.79 -29.43
C ALA A 588 27.99 11.33 -28.22
N LEU A 589 27.35 11.18 -27.05
CA LEU A 589 27.98 10.63 -25.85
C LEU A 589 28.41 9.17 -26.06
N ASP A 590 27.57 8.34 -26.66
CA ASP A 590 27.92 6.95 -26.98
C ASP A 590 29.18 6.90 -27.88
N ALA A 591 29.21 7.72 -28.95
CA ALA A 591 30.36 7.83 -29.85
C ALA A 591 31.61 8.36 -29.14
N PHE A 592 31.45 9.35 -28.25
CA PHE A 592 32.55 9.87 -27.43
C PHE A 592 33.13 8.79 -26.53
N GLN A 593 32.28 8.02 -25.86
CA GLN A 593 32.68 6.95 -24.93
C GLN A 593 33.34 5.79 -25.65
N GLU A 594 32.84 5.40 -26.83
CA GLU A 594 33.48 4.37 -27.67
C GLU A 594 34.91 4.77 -28.08
N LYS A 595 35.11 6.04 -28.44
CA LYS A 595 36.42 6.56 -28.84
C LYS A 595 37.38 6.74 -27.66
N ASN A 596 36.88 7.26 -26.53
CA ASN A 596 37.73 7.72 -25.42
C ASN A 596 37.80 6.74 -24.24
N ASN A 597 36.95 5.71 -24.19
CA ASN A 597 36.80 4.78 -23.05
C ASN A 597 36.51 5.48 -21.71
N ARG A 598 35.85 6.64 -21.76
CA ARG A 598 35.43 7.44 -20.59
C ARG A 598 34.33 8.43 -21.00
N ALA A 599 33.61 8.95 -20.03
CA ALA A 599 32.74 10.11 -20.23
C ALA A 599 33.56 11.42 -20.35
N PRO A 600 32.95 12.50 -20.88
CA PRO A 600 33.51 13.85 -20.79
C PRO A 600 33.79 14.25 -19.34
N ARG A 601 34.89 14.98 -19.11
CA ARG A 601 35.25 15.52 -17.79
C ARG A 601 34.42 16.78 -17.49
N PRO A 602 34.01 17.00 -16.22
CA PRO A 602 33.31 18.23 -15.83
C PRO A 602 34.09 19.49 -16.16
N ALA A 603 33.37 20.50 -16.67
CA ALA A 603 33.89 21.82 -17.02
C ALA A 603 35.14 21.78 -17.93
N ASN A 604 35.31 20.70 -18.72
CA ASN A 604 36.46 20.53 -19.59
C ASN A 604 36.12 20.97 -21.02
N LYS A 605 36.75 22.05 -21.47
CA LYS A 605 36.50 22.63 -22.79
C LYS A 605 36.85 21.67 -23.94
N GLU A 606 37.96 20.93 -23.85
CA GLU A 606 38.41 20.02 -24.91
C GLU A 606 37.39 18.90 -25.14
N ASP A 607 36.94 18.26 -24.05
CA ASP A 607 35.95 17.19 -24.13
C ASP A 607 34.58 17.71 -24.59
N ALA A 608 34.18 18.91 -24.14
CA ALA A 608 32.93 19.54 -24.56
C ALA A 608 32.94 19.94 -26.04
N ASP A 609 34.06 20.48 -26.53
CA ASP A 609 34.25 20.79 -27.96
C ASP A 609 34.23 19.51 -28.80
N GLU A 610 34.89 18.43 -28.36
CA GLU A 610 34.85 17.14 -29.06
C GLU A 610 33.43 16.55 -29.12
N LEU A 611 32.70 16.55 -27.99
CA LEU A 611 31.32 16.06 -27.97
C LEU A 611 30.39 16.93 -28.82
N PHE A 612 30.63 18.26 -28.87
CA PHE A 612 29.89 19.16 -29.75
C PHE A 612 30.15 18.90 -31.23
N GLU A 613 31.39 18.57 -31.63
CA GLU A 613 31.68 18.17 -33.01
C GLU A 613 30.95 16.87 -33.40
N LEU A 614 30.99 15.85 -32.53
CA LEU A 614 30.25 14.59 -32.72
C LEU A 614 28.74 14.84 -32.80
N TRP A 615 28.22 15.72 -31.94
CA TRP A 615 26.82 16.12 -31.95
C TRP A 615 26.44 16.80 -33.25
N LYS A 616 27.25 17.73 -33.77
CA LYS A 616 26.99 18.41 -35.05
C LYS A 616 26.91 17.43 -36.22
N GLU A 617 27.82 16.45 -36.26
CA GLU A 617 27.81 15.40 -37.28
C GLU A 617 26.49 14.62 -37.25
N LEU A 618 26.08 14.15 -36.07
CA LEU A 618 24.84 13.39 -35.90
C LEU A 618 23.59 14.23 -36.16
N ASN A 619 23.56 15.47 -35.67
CA ASN A 619 22.47 16.41 -35.90
C ASN A 619 22.27 16.73 -37.38
N SER A 620 23.34 16.81 -38.17
CA SER A 620 23.25 17.02 -39.62
C SER A 620 22.58 15.87 -40.39
N ALA A 621 22.53 14.68 -39.79
CA ALA A 621 21.91 13.49 -40.33
C ALA A 621 20.52 13.18 -39.73
N SER A 622 20.05 13.99 -38.78
CA SER A 622 18.75 13.83 -38.11
C SER A 622 17.59 14.34 -38.98
N THR A 623 16.38 13.86 -38.69
CA THR A 623 15.14 14.36 -39.32
C THR A 623 14.86 15.82 -38.96
N TYR A 624 15.15 16.21 -37.73
CA TYR A 624 15.17 17.59 -37.26
C TYR A 624 16.61 18.04 -37.06
N VAL A 625 17.01 19.11 -37.76
CA VAL A 625 18.36 19.69 -37.67
C VAL A 625 18.30 20.93 -36.78
N ALA A 626 18.76 20.81 -35.54
CA ALA A 626 18.83 21.94 -34.62
C ALA A 626 19.95 22.91 -35.04
N ASP A 627 19.77 24.21 -34.81
CA ASP A 627 20.82 25.20 -35.06
C ASP A 627 21.98 25.02 -34.06
N ALA A 628 23.21 24.90 -34.57
CA ALA A 628 24.36 24.56 -33.76
C ALA A 628 24.81 25.71 -32.85
N ASP A 629 24.74 26.95 -33.34
CA ASP A 629 25.22 28.12 -32.61
C ASP A 629 24.34 28.41 -31.38
N THR A 630 23.02 28.32 -31.54
CA THR A 630 22.05 28.49 -30.45
C THR A 630 22.07 27.36 -29.43
N ASN A 631 22.46 26.15 -29.82
CA ASN A 631 22.44 24.97 -28.94
C ASN A 631 23.79 24.60 -28.33
N ARG A 632 24.88 25.29 -28.67
CA ARG A 632 26.21 25.00 -28.12
C ARG A 632 26.23 24.96 -26.59
N LYS A 633 25.58 25.93 -25.93
CA LYS A 633 25.51 25.98 -24.45
C LYS A 633 24.85 24.72 -23.85
N VAL A 634 23.79 24.22 -24.49
CA VAL A 634 23.06 23.03 -24.04
C VAL A 634 23.95 21.79 -24.12
N ILE A 635 24.72 21.67 -25.20
CA ILE A 635 25.65 20.55 -25.38
C ILE A 635 26.82 20.63 -24.41
N GLU A 636 27.32 21.84 -24.11
CA GLU A 636 28.32 22.04 -23.06
C GLU A 636 27.80 21.68 -21.67
N GLN A 637 26.55 22.07 -21.33
CA GLN A 637 25.88 21.69 -20.08
C GLN A 637 25.66 20.18 -19.98
N PHE A 638 25.28 19.54 -21.08
CA PHE A 638 25.15 18.08 -21.15
C PHE A 638 26.50 17.39 -20.95
N ALA A 639 27.55 17.81 -21.68
CA ALA A 639 28.90 17.27 -21.53
C ALA A 639 29.43 17.40 -20.10
N HIS A 640 29.16 18.54 -19.44
CA HIS A 640 29.58 18.82 -18.07
C HIS A 640 29.07 17.76 -17.07
N GLY A 641 27.81 17.32 -17.20
CA GLY A 641 27.19 16.34 -16.30
C GLY A 641 27.22 14.89 -16.82
N ALA A 642 27.73 14.64 -18.02
CA ALA A 642 27.53 13.36 -18.72
C ALA A 642 28.15 12.14 -18.01
N GLY A 643 29.12 12.35 -17.12
CA GLY A 643 29.83 11.29 -16.41
C GLY A 643 29.17 10.78 -15.13
N VAL A 644 28.07 11.39 -14.68
CA VAL A 644 27.53 11.15 -13.33
C VAL A 644 26.03 10.87 -13.34
N VAL A 645 25.53 10.20 -12.30
CA VAL A 645 24.10 9.99 -12.03
C VAL A 645 23.80 10.57 -10.65
N ILE A 646 22.92 11.57 -10.61
CA ILE A 646 22.50 12.23 -9.36
C ILE A 646 21.15 11.70 -8.89
N ASN A 647 20.98 11.63 -7.57
CA ASN A 647 19.78 11.04 -6.97
C ASN A 647 18.45 11.69 -7.40
N PRO A 648 18.29 13.02 -7.47
CA PRO A 648 17.01 13.62 -7.87
C PRO A 648 16.56 13.19 -9.27
N MET A 649 17.50 13.12 -10.23
CA MET A 649 17.21 12.65 -11.59
C MET A 649 16.95 11.15 -11.64
N ALA A 650 17.71 10.35 -10.87
CA ALA A 650 17.47 8.92 -10.72
C ALA A 650 16.07 8.63 -10.14
N ALA A 651 15.64 9.39 -9.12
CA ALA A 651 14.32 9.25 -8.52
C ALA A 651 13.19 9.60 -9.50
N ALA A 652 13.32 10.70 -10.25
CA ALA A 652 12.33 11.12 -11.24
C ALA A 652 12.18 10.08 -12.36
N PHE A 653 13.29 9.69 -13.00
CA PHE A 653 13.26 8.70 -14.09
C PHE A 653 12.91 7.29 -13.57
N GLY A 654 13.33 6.94 -12.37
CA GLY A 654 12.99 5.65 -11.76
C GLY A 654 11.51 5.51 -11.46
N GLY A 655 10.84 6.60 -11.06
CA GLY A 655 9.37 6.67 -10.95
C GLY A 655 8.67 6.51 -12.30
N ILE A 656 9.12 7.26 -13.32
CA ILE A 656 8.57 7.19 -14.69
C ILE A 656 8.71 5.77 -15.25
N VAL A 657 9.90 5.18 -15.19
CA VAL A 657 10.17 3.85 -15.72
C VAL A 657 9.46 2.76 -14.91
N GLY A 658 9.38 2.90 -13.58
CA GLY A 658 8.57 2.00 -12.75
C GLY A 658 7.09 1.98 -13.17
N GLN A 659 6.56 3.15 -13.55
CA GLN A 659 5.22 3.22 -14.11
C GLN A 659 5.15 2.60 -15.51
N GLU A 660 6.11 2.83 -16.41
CA GLU A 660 6.13 2.18 -17.74
C GLU A 660 6.22 0.65 -17.66
N VAL A 661 6.96 0.11 -16.70
CA VAL A 661 6.96 -1.35 -16.41
C VAL A 661 5.55 -1.81 -16.06
N THR A 662 4.82 -1.04 -15.25
CA THR A 662 3.43 -1.35 -14.89
C THR A 662 2.50 -1.27 -16.09
N LYS A 663 2.65 -0.27 -16.96
CA LYS A 663 1.86 -0.15 -18.20
C LYS A 663 2.11 -1.33 -19.12
N ALA A 664 3.37 -1.65 -19.39
CA ALA A 664 3.78 -2.78 -20.23
C ALA A 664 3.28 -4.13 -19.71
N ALA A 665 3.26 -4.33 -18.40
CA ALA A 665 2.77 -5.54 -17.77
C ALA A 665 1.24 -5.70 -17.88
N THR A 666 0.50 -4.58 -17.84
CA THR A 666 -0.95 -4.61 -17.59
C THR A 666 -1.81 -4.23 -18.80
N GLY A 667 -1.28 -3.41 -19.71
CA GLY A 667 -2.04 -2.69 -20.72
C GLY A 667 -2.89 -1.55 -20.13
N LYS A 668 -2.64 -1.12 -18.89
CA LYS A 668 -3.34 0.01 -18.27
C LYS A 668 -2.50 1.28 -18.39
N PHE A 669 -3.17 2.39 -18.69
CA PHE A 669 -2.64 3.70 -19.07
C PHE A 669 -1.94 3.73 -20.43
N HIS A 670 -1.95 4.91 -21.04
CA HIS A 670 -1.21 5.16 -22.27
C HIS A 670 0.31 5.09 -22.00
N PRO A 671 1.05 4.19 -22.66
CA PRO A 671 2.50 4.10 -22.54
C PRO A 671 3.20 5.27 -23.22
N ILE A 672 4.45 5.54 -22.84
CA ILE A 672 5.32 6.43 -23.61
C ILE A 672 5.49 5.83 -25.02
N ASN A 673 5.21 6.61 -26.06
CA ASN A 673 5.24 6.17 -27.46
C ASN A 673 6.03 7.18 -28.33
N GLN A 674 7.34 7.02 -28.56
CA GLN A 674 8.21 5.96 -28.02
C GLN A 674 9.40 6.48 -27.20
N TRP A 675 9.88 7.69 -27.51
CA TRP A 675 10.93 8.35 -26.75
C TRP A 675 10.35 9.37 -25.76
N PHE A 676 11.06 9.54 -24.63
CA PHE A 676 10.85 10.58 -23.64
C PHE A 676 12.19 11.18 -23.25
N TYR A 677 12.31 12.51 -23.23
CA TYR A 677 13.52 13.22 -22.83
C TYR A 677 13.18 14.34 -21.86
N LEU A 678 13.96 14.50 -20.80
CA LEU A 678 13.80 15.60 -19.85
C LEU A 678 15.17 16.09 -19.39
N ASP A 679 15.31 17.40 -19.24
CA ASP A 679 16.47 18.03 -18.58
C ASP A 679 16.06 19.02 -17.49
N SER A 680 17.00 19.29 -16.59
CA SER A 680 16.90 20.35 -15.58
C SER A 680 18.19 21.18 -15.53
N PHE A 681 18.66 21.65 -16.70
CA PHE A 681 19.90 22.44 -16.77
C PHE A 681 19.82 23.80 -16.03
N GLU A 682 18.62 24.24 -15.65
CA GLU A 682 18.38 25.43 -14.82
C GLU A 682 19.00 25.33 -13.41
N VAL A 683 19.39 24.12 -12.98
CA VAL A 683 20.10 23.89 -11.72
C VAL A 683 21.56 24.37 -11.79
N LEU A 684 22.15 24.44 -12.99
CA LEU A 684 23.53 24.86 -13.18
C LEU A 684 23.68 26.38 -13.04
N PRO A 685 24.84 26.88 -12.58
CA PRO A 685 25.15 28.31 -12.65
C PRO A 685 25.25 28.80 -14.10
N ASP A 686 25.07 30.10 -14.30
CA ASP A 686 25.15 30.73 -15.63
C ASP A 686 26.50 30.50 -16.33
N GLU A 687 27.58 30.47 -15.53
CA GLU A 687 28.96 30.16 -15.93
C GLU A 687 29.55 29.07 -15.04
N PHE A 688 30.37 28.19 -15.63
CA PHE A 688 31.06 27.14 -14.87
C PHE A 688 32.12 27.72 -13.93
N LEU A 689 32.17 27.17 -12.72
CA LEU A 689 33.21 27.42 -11.71
C LEU A 689 34.60 26.94 -12.16
N ASP A 690 35.61 27.26 -11.35
CA ASP A 690 36.98 26.74 -11.53
C ASP A 690 37.02 25.21 -11.49
N ALA A 691 37.90 24.59 -12.29
CA ALA A 691 38.00 23.13 -12.39
C ALA A 691 38.23 22.44 -11.03
N SER A 692 38.92 23.11 -10.09
CA SER A 692 39.16 22.57 -8.75
C SER A 692 37.90 22.45 -7.88
N GLU A 693 36.77 23.06 -8.26
CA GLU A 693 35.48 22.87 -7.58
C GLU A 693 34.88 21.49 -7.85
N TYR A 694 35.18 20.89 -9.00
CA TYR A 694 34.56 19.64 -9.47
C TYR A 694 35.44 18.41 -9.25
N GLU A 695 36.60 18.55 -8.61
CA GLU A 695 37.51 17.44 -8.34
C GLU A 695 36.87 16.44 -7.35
N PRO A 696 36.86 15.12 -7.66
CA PRO A 696 36.37 14.09 -6.74
C PRO A 696 37.13 14.11 -5.41
N GLN A 697 36.41 13.90 -4.31
CA GLN A 697 36.96 13.92 -2.96
C GLN A 697 37.04 12.53 -2.32
N GLN A 698 36.77 11.46 -3.09
CA GLN A 698 36.55 10.10 -2.56
C GLN A 698 35.42 10.11 -1.54
N SER A 699 34.38 10.87 -1.86
CA SER A 699 33.22 11.07 -1.03
C SER A 699 32.00 10.48 -1.71
N ARG A 700 31.01 10.06 -0.92
CA ARG A 700 29.71 9.64 -1.45
C ARG A 700 28.98 10.72 -2.25
N TYR A 701 29.42 11.98 -2.14
CA TYR A 701 28.87 13.11 -2.87
C TYR A 701 29.64 13.43 -4.15
N ASP A 702 30.62 12.62 -4.56
CA ASP A 702 31.49 12.89 -5.72
C ASP A 702 30.70 13.17 -7.00
N ALA A 703 29.63 12.42 -7.27
CA ALA A 703 28.77 12.66 -8.43
C ALA A 703 28.11 14.06 -8.41
N GLN A 704 27.69 14.53 -7.23
CA GLN A 704 27.07 15.85 -7.06
C GLN A 704 28.11 16.97 -7.04
N ILE A 705 29.29 16.72 -6.47
CA ILE A 705 30.44 17.65 -6.49
C ILE A 705 30.92 17.86 -7.93
N GLN A 706 31.03 16.79 -8.72
CA GLN A 706 31.42 16.85 -10.13
C GLN A 706 30.42 17.65 -10.99
N LEU A 707 29.19 17.85 -10.52
CA LEU A 707 28.16 18.62 -11.23
C LEU A 707 27.96 20.05 -10.68
N LEU A 708 27.98 20.22 -9.37
CA LEU A 708 27.58 21.48 -8.71
C LEU A 708 28.75 22.18 -7.99
N GLY A 709 29.88 21.49 -7.81
CA GLY A 709 31.05 21.97 -7.10
C GLY A 709 31.01 21.68 -5.59
N LYS A 710 32.20 21.50 -5.00
CA LYS A 710 32.39 21.21 -3.56
C LYS A 710 31.84 22.30 -2.65
N THR A 711 31.95 23.58 -3.05
CA THR A 711 31.42 24.70 -2.25
C THR A 711 29.89 24.64 -2.14
N PHE A 712 29.21 24.25 -3.23
CA PHE A 712 27.76 24.10 -3.20
C PHE A 712 27.32 22.89 -2.37
N GLN A 713 28.08 21.79 -2.44
CA GLN A 713 27.85 20.62 -1.59
C GLN A 713 27.98 20.95 -0.09
N GLU A 714 28.97 21.75 0.30
CA GLU A 714 29.14 22.21 1.69
C GLU A 714 27.95 23.06 2.14
N LYS A 715 27.42 23.92 1.25
CA LYS A 715 26.20 24.70 1.53
C LYS A 715 25.01 23.79 1.79
N ILE A 716 24.75 22.80 0.93
CA ILE A 716 23.67 21.82 1.11
C ILE A 716 23.82 21.09 2.45
N SER A 717 25.06 20.70 2.79
CA SER A 717 25.36 19.95 4.00
C SER A 717 25.03 20.69 5.29
N ASN A 718 25.07 22.03 5.28
CA ASN A 718 24.81 22.85 6.45
C ASN A 718 23.37 23.39 6.53
N LEU A 719 22.46 22.97 5.64
CA LEU A 719 21.08 23.42 5.66
C LEU A 719 20.31 22.93 6.91
N LYS A 720 19.43 23.80 7.40
CA LYS A 720 18.44 23.52 8.45
C LYS A 720 17.03 23.48 7.87
N TYR A 721 16.46 22.30 7.75
CA TYR A 721 15.18 22.09 7.07
C TYR A 721 14.12 21.48 7.99
N PHE A 722 12.87 21.88 7.79
CA PHE A 722 11.71 21.26 8.43
C PHE A 722 10.90 20.47 7.41
N LEU A 723 10.80 19.15 7.61
CA LEU A 723 9.98 18.25 6.81
C LEU A 723 8.68 17.95 7.57
N VAL A 724 7.54 18.34 6.98
CA VAL A 724 6.22 18.15 7.59
C VAL A 724 5.51 16.98 6.91
N GLY A 725 5.41 15.86 7.62
CA GLY A 725 4.92 14.58 7.11
C GLY A 725 6.04 13.62 6.73
N SER A 726 5.87 12.35 7.06
CA SER A 726 6.80 11.25 6.81
C SER A 726 6.12 10.05 6.12
N GLY A 727 4.99 10.30 5.46
CA GLY A 727 4.28 9.36 4.60
C GLY A 727 5.01 9.08 3.27
N ALA A 728 4.27 8.87 2.18
CA ALA A 728 4.84 8.47 0.88
C ALA A 728 5.87 9.47 0.35
N LEU A 729 5.48 10.75 0.25
CA LEU A 729 6.37 11.83 -0.15
C LEU A 729 7.52 12.02 0.86
N GLY A 730 7.22 11.97 2.16
CA GLY A 730 8.22 12.19 3.20
C GLY A 730 9.32 11.12 3.20
N CYS A 731 8.98 9.86 2.93
CA CYS A 731 9.96 8.79 2.72
C CYS A 731 10.89 9.07 1.54
N GLU A 732 10.34 9.47 0.40
CA GLU A 732 11.11 9.81 -0.79
C GLU A 732 11.99 11.05 -0.59
N TYR A 733 11.49 12.06 0.12
CA TYR A 733 12.24 13.27 0.45
C TYR A 733 13.37 13.00 1.43
N LEU A 734 13.16 12.17 2.46
CA LEU A 734 14.23 11.79 3.38
C LEU A 734 15.33 10.99 2.68
N LYS A 735 14.97 10.05 1.80
CA LYS A 735 15.94 9.38 0.93
C LYS A 735 16.70 10.42 0.08
N ASN A 736 15.98 11.35 -0.55
CA ASN A 736 16.61 12.38 -1.38
C ASN A 736 17.56 13.28 -0.57
N PHE A 737 17.16 13.73 0.62
CA PHE A 737 17.98 14.53 1.53
C PHE A 737 19.21 13.77 2.01
N ALA A 738 19.07 12.48 2.35
CA ALA A 738 20.19 11.63 2.72
C ALA A 738 21.19 11.49 1.56
N MET A 739 20.70 11.29 0.34
CA MET A 739 21.52 11.07 -0.85
C MET A 739 22.21 12.36 -1.34
N THR A 740 21.53 13.50 -1.29
CA THR A 740 22.11 14.81 -1.68
C THR A 740 22.93 15.46 -0.56
N GLY A 741 22.88 14.90 0.65
CA GLY A 741 23.69 15.32 1.79
C GLY A 741 23.11 16.51 2.57
N VAL A 742 21.80 16.77 2.48
CA VAL A 742 21.16 17.81 3.30
C VAL A 742 21.38 17.49 4.78
N ALA A 743 21.75 18.52 5.54
CA ALA A 743 22.01 18.42 6.99
C ALA A 743 23.08 17.38 7.41
N CYS A 744 24.02 17.06 6.51
CA CYS A 744 25.14 16.14 6.81
C CYS A 744 26.41 16.87 7.32
N GLY A 745 26.38 18.20 7.36
CA GLY A 745 27.44 19.06 7.86
C GLY A 745 27.26 19.41 9.34
N PRO A 746 28.29 19.99 9.99
CA PRO A 746 28.30 20.24 11.43
C PRO A 746 27.21 21.22 11.90
N ASN A 747 26.72 22.10 11.02
CA ASN A 747 25.68 23.08 11.35
C ASN A 747 24.30 22.70 10.79
N GLY A 748 24.23 21.58 10.06
CA GLY A 748 23.03 21.11 9.40
C GLY A 748 22.08 20.39 10.36
N LYS A 749 20.78 20.52 10.13
CA LYS A 749 19.75 19.82 10.91
C LYS A 749 18.45 19.66 10.13
N ILE A 750 17.92 18.45 10.06
CA ILE A 750 16.55 18.22 9.62
C ILE A 750 15.69 17.99 10.85
N VAL A 751 14.52 18.62 10.92
CA VAL A 751 13.46 18.23 11.84
C VAL A 751 12.36 17.59 11.00
N VAL A 752 11.92 16.38 11.38
CA VAL A 752 10.82 15.67 10.72
C VAL A 752 9.71 15.51 11.72
N THR A 753 8.48 15.84 11.36
CA THR A 753 7.33 15.58 12.23
C THR A 753 6.19 14.88 11.49
N ASP A 754 5.55 13.95 12.18
CA ASP A 754 4.40 13.19 11.71
C ASP A 754 3.75 12.53 12.95
N ASP A 755 2.47 12.79 13.16
CA ASP A 755 1.71 12.26 14.30
C ASP A 755 1.11 10.88 14.04
N ASP A 756 1.27 10.32 12.83
CA ASP A 756 0.75 9.00 12.50
C ASP A 756 1.71 7.86 12.88
N VAL A 757 1.11 6.69 13.02
CA VAL A 757 1.80 5.40 13.09
C VAL A 757 1.76 4.66 11.75
N ILE A 758 2.69 3.74 11.56
CA ILE A 758 2.81 2.96 10.33
C ILE A 758 1.70 1.91 10.26
N GLU A 759 0.95 1.90 9.17
CA GLU A 759 -0.03 0.86 8.85
C GLU A 759 0.49 -0.10 7.78
N LYS A 760 -0.16 -1.26 7.65
CA LYS A 760 0.17 -2.24 6.61
C LYS A 760 -0.01 -1.68 5.20
N SER A 761 -1.09 -0.92 4.97
CA SER A 761 -1.40 -0.29 3.67
C SER A 761 -0.34 0.70 3.21
N ASN A 762 0.49 1.19 4.13
CA ASN A 762 1.51 2.19 3.85
C ASN A 762 2.73 1.58 3.14
N LEU A 763 3.05 0.31 3.43
CA LEU A 763 4.27 -0.35 2.98
C LEU A 763 4.38 -0.48 1.45
N SER A 764 3.26 -0.42 0.72
CA SER A 764 3.26 -0.45 -0.76
C SER A 764 3.88 0.80 -1.40
N ARG A 765 4.05 1.91 -0.67
CA ARG A 765 4.57 3.18 -1.21
C ARG A 765 5.45 3.97 -0.24
N GLN A 766 5.58 3.54 1.00
CA GLN A 766 6.42 4.15 2.04
C GLN A 766 7.61 3.23 2.32
N PHE A 767 8.53 3.15 1.35
CA PHE A 767 9.55 2.12 1.26
C PHE A 767 10.61 2.14 2.37
N LEU A 768 10.67 3.21 3.18
CA LEU A 768 11.51 3.27 4.37
C LEU A 768 10.99 2.35 5.49
N PHE A 769 9.75 1.88 5.38
CA PHE A 769 9.09 1.03 6.37
C PHE A 769 9.14 -0.44 5.96
N ARG A 770 8.91 -1.31 6.95
CA ARG A 770 8.96 -2.78 6.85
C ARG A 770 7.85 -3.35 7.72
N ASN A 771 7.53 -4.63 7.55
CA ASN A 771 6.47 -5.28 8.34
C ASN A 771 6.68 -5.12 9.85
N TRP A 772 7.93 -5.21 10.34
CA TRP A 772 8.27 -5.05 11.76
C TRP A 772 8.23 -3.59 12.27
N HIS A 773 7.87 -2.64 11.41
CA HIS A 773 7.64 -1.24 11.78
C HIS A 773 6.16 -0.89 11.96
N ILE A 774 5.22 -1.80 11.66
CA ILE A 774 3.78 -1.54 11.82
C ILE A 774 3.47 -1.16 13.28
N HIS A 775 2.58 -0.18 13.46
CA HIS A 775 2.21 0.47 14.73
C HIS A 775 3.31 1.33 15.40
N LYS A 776 4.49 1.47 14.79
CA LYS A 776 5.51 2.42 15.26
C LYS A 776 5.32 3.79 14.61
N SER A 777 5.85 4.82 15.23
CA SER A 777 5.84 6.20 14.70
C SER A 777 6.52 6.27 13.33
N LYS A 778 5.83 6.89 12.35
CA LYS A 778 6.38 7.08 10.99
C LYS A 778 7.67 7.90 11.01
N SER A 779 7.67 9.03 11.72
CA SER A 779 8.82 9.97 11.74
C SER A 779 10.07 9.35 12.37
N LEU A 780 9.90 8.56 13.43
CA LEU A 780 11.00 7.85 14.10
C LEU A 780 11.60 6.77 13.18
N CYS A 781 10.77 5.87 12.64
CA CYS A 781 11.26 4.79 11.77
C CYS A 781 11.85 5.33 10.46
N ALA A 782 11.28 6.39 9.89
CA ALA A 782 11.81 7.01 8.67
C ALA A 782 13.19 7.61 8.92
N THR A 783 13.40 8.21 10.10
CA THR A 783 14.69 8.73 10.54
C THR A 783 15.73 7.63 10.69
N GLU A 784 15.39 6.50 11.30
CA GLU A 784 16.29 5.35 11.46
C GLU A 784 16.71 4.79 10.09
N SER A 785 15.77 4.62 9.17
CA SER A 785 16.04 4.16 7.81
C SER A 785 16.91 5.14 7.03
N ALA A 786 16.65 6.45 7.12
CA ALA A 786 17.47 7.47 6.45
C ALA A 786 18.91 7.49 6.98
N ARG A 787 19.11 7.32 8.29
CA ARG A 787 20.45 7.21 8.90
C ARG A 787 21.19 5.94 8.48
N ALA A 788 20.48 4.84 8.23
CA ALA A 788 21.10 3.63 7.68
C ALA A 788 21.61 3.87 6.25
N MET A 789 20.90 4.67 5.45
CA MET A 789 21.34 5.05 4.09
C MET A 789 22.50 6.06 4.12
N ASN A 790 22.47 7.01 5.05
CA ASN A 790 23.54 7.98 5.26
C ASN A 790 23.79 8.24 6.75
N PRO A 791 24.84 7.66 7.34
CA PRO A 791 25.15 7.85 8.76
C PRO A 791 25.42 9.31 9.17
N SER A 792 25.80 10.17 8.21
CA SER A 792 26.10 11.58 8.47
C SER A 792 24.85 12.46 8.58
N ILE A 793 23.67 11.98 8.18
CA ILE A 793 22.46 12.82 8.19
C ILE A 793 21.99 13.13 9.62
N ASN A 794 21.87 14.42 9.93
CA ASN A 794 21.40 14.89 11.23
C ASN A 794 19.90 15.16 11.23
N ILE A 795 19.12 14.24 11.78
CA ILE A 795 17.65 14.31 11.84
C ILE A 795 17.16 14.30 13.28
N GLU A 796 16.23 15.19 13.63
CA GLU A 796 15.42 15.15 14.85
C GLU A 796 13.97 14.73 14.50
N PRO A 797 13.52 13.52 14.89
CA PRO A 797 12.13 13.12 14.72
C PRO A 797 11.24 13.70 15.84
N LYS A 798 10.07 14.19 15.45
CA LYS A 798 8.97 14.63 16.33
C LYS A 798 7.66 13.91 15.94
N GLN A 799 6.70 13.89 16.85
CA GLN A 799 5.39 13.25 16.64
C GLN A 799 4.25 14.27 16.80
N ASP A 800 4.57 15.55 16.70
CA ASP A 800 3.65 16.65 16.94
C ASP A 800 2.96 17.05 15.63
N ARG A 801 1.63 17.05 15.63
CA ARG A 801 0.83 17.54 14.49
C ARG A 801 1.04 19.02 14.30
N VAL A 802 1.54 19.45 13.13
CA VAL A 802 1.72 20.87 12.82
C VAL A 802 0.38 21.58 12.73
N SER A 803 0.05 22.34 13.76
CA SER A 803 -1.25 22.99 13.95
C SER A 803 -1.16 24.15 14.94
N PRO A 804 -2.19 25.02 15.02
CA PRO A 804 -2.23 26.09 16.02
C PRO A 804 -2.06 25.60 17.47
N SER A 805 -2.46 24.36 17.77
CA SER A 805 -2.34 23.77 19.11
C SER A 805 -0.92 23.35 19.50
N THR A 806 0.02 23.32 18.56
CA THR A 806 1.42 22.88 18.79
C THR A 806 2.43 24.01 18.60
N GLU A 807 2.00 25.27 18.58
CA GLU A 807 2.91 26.44 18.43
C GLU A 807 3.85 26.61 19.63
N ASN A 808 3.57 25.95 20.75
CA ASN A 808 4.51 25.85 21.88
C ASN A 808 5.67 24.87 21.61
N VAL A 809 5.54 23.97 20.63
CA VAL A 809 6.60 23.05 20.19
C VAL A 809 7.35 23.62 18.99
N PHE A 810 6.61 24.21 18.05
CA PHE A 810 7.13 24.89 16.86
C PHE A 810 7.00 26.40 17.03
N ASP A 811 7.76 26.93 17.98
CA ASP A 811 7.74 28.33 18.40
C ASP A 811 8.55 29.26 17.47
N ASP A 812 8.60 30.55 17.81
CA ASP A 812 9.31 31.56 17.02
C ASP A 812 10.79 31.20 16.81
N GLU A 813 11.49 30.72 17.86
CA GLU A 813 12.90 30.35 17.77
C GLU A 813 13.11 29.17 16.81
N PHE A 814 12.22 28.18 16.85
CA PHE A 814 12.23 27.07 15.91
C PHE A 814 12.11 27.56 14.46
N TRP A 815 11.07 28.36 14.14
CA TRP A 815 10.83 28.80 12.77
C TRP A 815 11.96 29.72 12.28
N GLU A 816 12.36 30.71 13.06
CA GLU A 816 13.42 31.66 12.70
C GLU A 816 14.75 30.95 12.38
N GLY A 817 15.04 29.83 13.06
CA GLY A 817 16.25 29.03 12.86
C GLY A 817 16.32 28.19 11.58
N LEU A 818 15.25 28.10 10.79
CA LEU A 818 15.19 27.30 9.56
C LEU A 818 15.70 28.05 8.32
N ASP A 819 16.28 27.32 7.37
CA ASP A 819 16.57 27.80 6.02
C ASP A 819 15.38 27.59 5.06
N GLY A 820 14.59 26.54 5.29
CA GLY A 820 13.44 26.20 4.46
C GLY A 820 12.58 25.09 5.03
N VAL A 821 11.44 24.88 4.38
CA VAL A 821 10.40 23.92 4.78
C VAL A 821 10.02 23.07 3.57
N CYS A 822 9.73 21.80 3.79
CA CYS A 822 9.26 20.88 2.78
C CYS A 822 8.01 20.16 3.29
N ASN A 823 6.92 20.27 2.55
CA ASN A 823 5.67 19.59 2.86
C ASN A 823 5.62 18.21 2.22
N ALA A 824 5.14 17.24 2.98
CA ALA A 824 4.80 15.89 2.57
C ALA A 824 3.41 15.51 3.14
N LEU A 825 2.47 16.46 3.01
CA LEU A 825 1.14 16.42 3.61
C LEU A 825 0.11 15.74 2.70
N ASP A 826 -1.02 15.36 3.26
CA ASP A 826 -2.13 14.69 2.54
C ASP A 826 -3.44 15.49 2.57
N ASN A 827 -3.50 16.60 3.30
CA ASN A 827 -4.69 17.43 3.43
C ASN A 827 -4.41 18.93 3.20
N ILE A 828 -5.40 19.64 2.65
CA ILE A 828 -5.28 21.08 2.28
C ILE A 828 -5.15 21.97 3.53
N LYS A 829 -5.83 21.62 4.63
CA LYS A 829 -5.84 22.43 5.86
C LYS A 829 -4.43 22.56 6.46
N ALA A 830 -3.69 21.47 6.57
CA ALA A 830 -2.32 21.47 7.05
C ALA A 830 -1.39 22.25 6.10
N ARG A 831 -1.56 22.10 4.78
CA ARG A 831 -0.79 22.85 3.76
C ARG A 831 -0.96 24.36 3.94
N LEU A 832 -2.20 24.84 4.04
CA LEU A 832 -2.51 26.26 4.25
C LEU A 832 -1.94 26.78 5.58
N TYR A 833 -1.97 25.97 6.63
CA TYR A 833 -1.37 26.36 7.90
C TYR A 833 0.15 26.52 7.79
N VAL A 834 0.86 25.52 7.24
CA VAL A 834 2.32 25.61 7.04
C VAL A 834 2.70 26.76 6.11
N ASP A 835 1.96 26.94 5.00
CA ASP A 835 2.13 28.07 4.08
C ASP A 835 2.03 29.41 4.83
N SER A 836 1.02 29.59 5.69
CA SER A 836 0.86 30.81 6.47
C SER A 836 2.04 31.08 7.42
N ARG A 837 2.62 30.03 8.02
CA ARG A 837 3.82 30.16 8.88
C ARG A 837 5.05 30.48 8.05
N CYS A 838 5.24 29.84 6.90
CA CYS A 838 6.33 30.14 5.98
C CYS A 838 6.29 31.60 5.48
N ILE A 839 5.10 32.14 5.20
CA ILE A 839 4.93 33.56 4.86
C ILE A 839 5.34 34.44 6.04
N PHE A 840 4.84 34.14 7.24
CA PHE A 840 5.09 34.96 8.43
C PHE A 840 6.59 35.02 8.81
N TYR A 841 7.30 33.90 8.73
CA TYR A 841 8.75 33.82 9.04
C TYR A 841 9.67 33.96 7.82
N GLU A 842 9.11 34.31 6.65
CA GLU A 842 9.86 34.48 5.40
C GLU A 842 10.71 33.25 5.03
N LYS A 843 10.14 32.05 5.14
CA LYS A 843 10.81 30.78 4.81
C LYS A 843 10.42 30.28 3.44
N SER A 844 11.40 29.70 2.74
CA SER A 844 11.14 28.99 1.49
C SER A 844 10.33 27.72 1.78
N LEU A 845 9.36 27.41 0.91
CA LEU A 845 8.50 26.24 1.03
C LEU A 845 8.51 25.42 -0.26
N LEU A 846 8.80 24.14 -0.14
CA LEU A 846 8.66 23.14 -1.19
C LEU A 846 7.38 22.35 -0.97
N GLU A 847 6.42 22.46 -1.88
CA GLU A 847 5.08 21.85 -1.82
C GLU A 847 4.87 20.84 -2.95
N SER A 848 4.13 19.77 -2.68
CA SER A 848 3.76 18.77 -3.68
C SER A 848 2.51 17.95 -3.31
N GLY A 849 1.90 17.36 -4.33
CA GLY A 849 0.74 16.49 -4.18
C GLY A 849 0.75 15.33 -5.17
N THR A 850 0.07 14.25 -4.82
CA THR A 850 -0.12 13.08 -5.68
C THR A 850 -1.55 12.55 -5.55
N LEU A 851 -2.14 12.11 -6.67
CA LEU A 851 -3.44 11.44 -6.72
C LEU A 851 -3.40 10.38 -7.84
N GLY A 852 -3.25 9.11 -7.46
CA GLY A 852 -3.00 8.03 -8.42
C GLY A 852 -1.76 8.33 -9.28
N PRO A 853 -1.84 8.31 -10.62
CA PRO A 853 -0.72 8.67 -11.50
C PRO A 853 -0.50 10.19 -11.66
N LYS A 854 -1.39 11.04 -11.10
CA LYS A 854 -1.31 12.51 -11.19
C LYS A 854 -0.37 13.03 -10.09
N CYS A 855 0.40 14.06 -10.40
CA CYS A 855 1.26 14.73 -9.43
C CYS A 855 1.44 16.22 -9.76
N ASN A 856 1.81 17.02 -8.76
CA ASN A 856 2.21 18.41 -8.93
C ASN A 856 3.35 18.78 -7.96
N SER A 857 4.09 19.84 -8.29
CA SER A 857 5.09 20.46 -7.42
C SER A 857 5.00 21.97 -7.51
N GLN A 858 5.16 22.66 -6.39
CA GLN A 858 5.18 24.12 -6.31
C GLN A 858 6.33 24.59 -5.42
N VAL A 859 7.05 25.61 -5.85
CA VAL A 859 8.15 26.22 -5.10
C VAL A 859 7.73 27.62 -4.68
N ILE A 860 7.71 27.88 -3.38
CA ILE A 860 7.37 29.17 -2.79
C ILE A 860 8.65 29.83 -2.27
N ILE A 861 9.00 30.96 -2.86
CA ILE A 861 10.19 31.74 -2.51
C ILE A 861 9.75 33.13 -2.01
N PRO A 862 10.10 33.49 -0.76
CA PRO A 862 9.78 34.80 -0.19
C PRO A 862 10.15 35.95 -1.13
N HIS A 863 9.23 36.90 -1.27
CA HIS A 863 9.34 38.10 -2.12
C HIS A 863 9.57 37.84 -3.62
N LYS A 864 9.37 36.61 -4.12
CA LYS A 864 9.55 36.27 -5.54
C LYS A 864 8.36 35.57 -6.18
N THR A 865 7.76 34.60 -5.50
CA THR A 865 6.63 33.82 -6.03
C THR A 865 5.36 34.09 -5.23
N ARG A 866 4.22 33.61 -5.76
CA ARG A 866 2.98 33.52 -4.99
C ARG A 866 3.08 32.41 -3.93
N HIS A 867 2.28 32.53 -2.87
CA HIS A 867 2.19 31.51 -1.83
C HIS A 867 1.16 30.43 -2.21
N TYR A 868 1.05 29.33 -1.45
CA TYR A 868 0.13 28.24 -1.80
C TYR A 868 -1.34 28.69 -1.74
N GLY A 869 -1.73 29.38 -0.66
CA GLY A 869 -3.10 29.90 -0.49
C GLY A 869 -3.56 31.01 -1.43
N ASP A 870 -2.68 31.57 -2.29
CA ASP A 870 -3.04 32.60 -3.29
C ASP A 870 -3.93 32.02 -4.42
N GLN A 871 -3.89 30.71 -4.63
CA GLN A 871 -4.72 29.99 -5.59
C GLN A 871 -5.56 28.96 -4.84
N PRO A 872 -6.82 29.29 -4.46
CA PRO A 872 -7.67 28.33 -3.81
C PRO A 872 -7.92 27.15 -4.74
N ASP A 873 -7.61 25.95 -4.25
CA ASP A 873 -8.03 24.71 -4.89
C ASP A 873 -9.57 24.69 -4.99
N GLN A 874 -10.10 23.99 -6.00
CA GLN A 874 -11.54 23.78 -6.06
C GLN A 874 -11.98 23.04 -4.79
N PRO A 875 -12.98 23.54 -4.05
CA PRO A 875 -13.45 22.85 -2.86
C PRO A 875 -13.96 21.46 -3.25
N GLU A 876 -13.74 20.47 -2.40
CA GLU A 876 -14.36 19.16 -2.56
C GLU A 876 -15.87 19.35 -2.72
N LYS A 877 -16.41 18.89 -3.85
CA LYS A 877 -17.83 18.99 -4.12
C LYS A 877 -18.58 18.09 -3.15
N GLN A 878 -19.29 18.69 -2.21
CA GLN A 878 -20.23 17.98 -1.36
C GLN A 878 -21.60 18.02 -2.01
N ALA A 879 -22.23 16.85 -2.15
CA ALA A 879 -23.62 16.80 -2.60
C ALA A 879 -24.50 17.63 -1.65
N PRO A 880 -25.47 18.41 -2.17
CA PRO A 880 -26.37 19.18 -1.32
C PRO A 880 -27.05 18.27 -0.29
N VAL A 881 -27.27 18.78 0.93
CA VAL A 881 -27.92 18.03 2.03
C VAL A 881 -29.27 17.45 1.58
N CYS A 882 -30.03 18.16 0.75
CA CYS A 882 -31.31 17.66 0.22
C CYS A 882 -31.13 16.44 -0.70
N VAL A 883 -30.07 16.39 -1.51
CA VAL A 883 -29.72 15.24 -2.38
C VAL A 883 -29.34 14.05 -1.52
N LEU A 884 -28.45 14.24 -0.54
CA LEU A 884 -28.03 13.17 0.36
C LEU A 884 -29.20 12.59 1.16
N HIS A 885 -30.08 13.43 1.71
CA HIS A 885 -31.15 13.01 2.63
C HIS A 885 -32.45 12.59 1.96
N HIS A 886 -32.76 13.04 0.73
CA HIS A 886 -34.05 12.74 0.10
C HIS A 886 -33.97 12.29 -1.36
N PHE A 887 -32.94 12.65 -2.11
CA PHE A 887 -32.90 12.44 -3.57
C PHE A 887 -31.54 11.91 -4.08
N PRO A 888 -30.96 10.84 -3.49
CA PRO A 888 -29.76 10.22 -4.03
C PRO A 888 -30.08 9.61 -5.40
N HIS A 889 -29.09 9.59 -6.28
CA HIS A 889 -29.22 9.06 -7.64
C HIS A 889 -27.96 8.30 -8.11
N ASN A 890 -26.93 8.22 -7.27
CA ASN A 890 -25.73 7.42 -7.47
C ASN A 890 -25.29 6.80 -6.13
N ILE A 891 -24.43 5.78 -6.19
CA ILE A 891 -23.97 5.05 -5.01
C ILE A 891 -23.13 5.92 -4.06
N GLN A 892 -22.40 6.92 -4.59
CA GLN A 892 -21.59 7.84 -3.79
C GLN A 892 -22.47 8.67 -2.84
N HIS A 893 -23.66 9.10 -3.27
CA HIS A 893 -24.64 9.80 -2.43
C HIS A 893 -25.14 8.89 -1.31
N CYS A 894 -25.41 7.63 -1.62
CA CYS A 894 -25.84 6.64 -0.64
C CYS A 894 -24.74 6.33 0.39
N LEU A 895 -23.49 6.15 -0.03
CA LEU A 895 -22.34 5.91 0.85
C LEU A 895 -22.02 7.13 1.71
N THR A 896 -22.09 8.34 1.15
CA THR A 896 -21.91 9.60 1.90
C THR A 896 -23.00 9.76 2.96
N TRP A 897 -24.24 9.39 2.63
CA TRP A 897 -25.31 9.32 3.63
C TRP A 897 -25.03 8.25 4.69
N GLY A 898 -24.59 7.04 4.31
CA GLY A 898 -24.22 5.99 5.26
C GLY A 898 -23.09 6.42 6.22
N ARG A 899 -22.11 7.17 5.71
CA ARG A 899 -21.05 7.81 6.50
C ARG A 899 -21.60 8.86 7.46
N SER A 900 -22.55 9.67 7.01
CA SER A 900 -23.25 10.65 7.87
C SER A 900 -24.03 9.97 8.99
N GLU A 901 -24.74 8.88 8.69
CA GLU A 901 -25.43 8.08 9.71
C GLU A 901 -24.46 7.45 10.71
N PHE A 902 -23.28 7.00 10.26
CA PHE A 902 -22.24 6.51 11.16
C PHE A 902 -21.77 7.62 12.12
N ASN A 903 -21.33 8.76 11.56
CA ASN A 903 -20.83 9.89 12.34
C ASN A 903 -21.89 10.39 13.32
N GLY A 904 -23.14 10.53 12.86
CA GLY A 904 -24.25 10.98 13.68
C GLY A 904 -24.54 10.06 14.86
N ASN A 905 -24.63 8.74 14.62
CA ASN A 905 -25.08 7.79 15.63
C ASN A 905 -23.99 7.31 16.60
N PHE A 906 -22.72 7.28 16.15
CA PHE A 906 -21.63 6.64 16.88
C PHE A 906 -20.50 7.58 17.30
N GLU A 907 -20.38 8.78 16.72
CA GLU A 907 -19.34 9.75 17.07
C GLU A 907 -19.95 11.02 17.72
N VAL A 908 -20.81 11.71 16.98
CA VAL A 908 -21.39 13.00 17.39
C VAL A 908 -22.36 12.82 18.55
N ALA A 909 -23.33 11.91 18.44
CA ALA A 909 -24.33 11.74 19.50
C ALA A 909 -23.70 11.30 20.84
N PRO A 910 -22.78 10.31 20.90
CA PRO A 910 -22.06 9.98 22.14
C PRO A 910 -21.28 11.16 22.72
N SER A 911 -20.57 11.93 21.88
CA SER A 911 -19.79 13.09 22.32
C SER A 911 -20.68 14.18 22.92
N GLU A 912 -21.82 14.48 22.30
CA GLU A 912 -22.75 15.49 22.81
C GLU A 912 -23.49 15.02 24.06
N VAL A 913 -23.80 13.73 24.19
CA VAL A 913 -24.34 13.14 25.43
C VAL A 913 -23.35 13.29 26.59
N ASN A 914 -22.07 12.98 26.38
CA ASN A 914 -21.06 13.13 27.43
C ASN A 914 -20.93 14.59 27.89
N LYS A 915 -20.83 15.54 26.95
CA LYS A 915 -20.83 16.99 27.29
C LYS A 915 -22.06 17.39 28.08
N TYR A 916 -23.24 16.94 27.65
CA TYR A 916 -24.49 17.22 28.37
C TYR A 916 -24.47 16.66 29.79
N LEU A 917 -23.96 15.45 30.00
CA LEU A 917 -23.90 14.82 31.33
C LEU A 917 -22.90 15.52 32.25
N GLU A 918 -21.72 15.88 31.74
CA GLU A 918 -20.63 16.54 32.48
C GLU A 918 -20.96 17.98 32.90
N GLU A 919 -21.56 18.78 32.02
CA GLU A 919 -21.78 20.21 32.27
C GLU A 919 -23.00 20.48 33.15
N GLU A 920 -22.86 21.14 34.30
CA GLU A 920 -24.01 21.43 35.20
C GLU A 920 -25.19 22.12 34.50
N ASP A 921 -24.93 23.06 33.58
CA ASP A 921 -25.94 23.79 32.80
C ASP A 921 -25.55 23.89 31.31
N TYR A 922 -25.68 22.76 30.61
CA TYR A 922 -25.32 22.61 29.18
C TYR A 922 -26.06 23.58 28.24
N VAL A 923 -27.32 23.92 28.50
CA VAL A 923 -28.05 24.87 27.63
C VAL A 923 -27.49 26.28 27.80
N LYS A 924 -27.11 26.65 29.02
CA LYS A 924 -26.49 27.95 29.28
C LYS A 924 -25.10 28.06 28.67
N SER A 925 -24.27 27.02 28.77
CA SER A 925 -22.92 27.02 28.16
C SER A 925 -22.97 27.26 26.65
N LEU A 926 -23.92 26.61 25.94
CA LEU A 926 -24.14 26.83 24.51
C LEU A 926 -24.62 28.26 24.19
N LYS A 927 -25.50 28.82 25.02
CA LYS A 927 -25.96 30.22 24.88
C LYS A 927 -24.80 31.21 25.11
N ASP A 928 -23.95 30.96 26.10
CA ASP A 928 -22.78 31.78 26.41
C ASP A 928 -21.73 31.71 25.27
N ALA A 929 -21.63 30.56 24.60
CA ALA A 929 -20.84 30.36 23.39
C ALA A 929 -21.49 30.90 22.10
N GLN A 930 -22.63 31.58 22.20
CA GLN A 930 -23.37 32.19 21.07
C GLN A 930 -23.85 31.20 20.00
N ILE A 931 -24.13 29.95 20.38
CA ILE A 931 -24.73 28.96 19.49
C ILE A 931 -26.19 29.33 19.19
N ALA A 932 -26.63 29.16 17.95
CA ALA A 932 -27.98 29.52 17.53
C ALA A 932 -29.04 28.65 18.21
N THR A 933 -30.20 29.24 18.52
CA THR A 933 -31.30 28.54 19.20
C THR A 933 -31.78 27.30 18.44
N GLY A 934 -31.72 27.31 17.10
CA GLY A 934 -32.04 26.15 16.25
C GLY A 934 -31.12 24.97 16.54
N ASP A 935 -29.81 25.19 16.49
CA ASP A 935 -28.78 24.18 16.75
C ASP A 935 -28.87 23.62 18.18
N ILE A 936 -29.22 24.46 19.16
CA ILE A 936 -29.47 24.02 20.54
C ILE A 936 -30.64 23.03 20.59
N LYS A 937 -31.74 23.31 19.87
CA LYS A 937 -32.88 22.38 19.80
C LYS A 937 -32.48 21.06 19.17
N GLU A 938 -31.71 21.08 18.08
CA GLU A 938 -31.23 19.88 17.39
C GLU A 938 -30.35 19.03 18.31
N LYS A 939 -29.37 19.64 19.00
CA LYS A 939 -28.53 18.96 20.00
C LYS A 939 -29.36 18.31 21.10
N LEU A 940 -30.35 19.02 21.67
CA LEU A 940 -31.23 18.45 22.70
C LEU A 940 -32.13 17.33 22.17
N GLN A 941 -32.57 17.39 20.92
CA GLN A 941 -33.30 16.28 20.28
C GLN A 941 -32.42 15.04 20.11
N VAL A 942 -31.17 15.21 19.66
CA VAL A 942 -30.19 14.11 19.56
C VAL A 942 -29.97 13.48 20.92
N ILE A 943 -29.68 14.29 21.95
CA ILE A 943 -29.50 13.82 23.34
C ILE A 943 -30.75 13.09 23.83
N GLY A 944 -31.93 13.67 23.61
CA GLY A 944 -33.21 13.08 24.00
C GLY A 944 -33.49 11.74 23.32
N ASN A 945 -33.17 11.62 22.03
CA ASN A 945 -33.35 10.38 21.27
C ASN A 945 -32.47 9.25 21.82
N VAL A 946 -31.24 9.55 22.25
CA VAL A 946 -30.32 8.57 22.84
C VAL A 946 -30.73 8.21 24.27
N LEU A 947 -31.06 9.20 25.09
CA LEU A 947 -31.24 9.00 26.54
C LEU A 947 -32.67 8.63 26.96
N LYS A 948 -33.67 8.80 26.10
CA LYS A 948 -35.06 8.39 26.41
C LYS A 948 -35.20 6.87 26.53
N PHE A 949 -34.43 6.12 25.75
CA PHE A 949 -34.38 4.65 25.78
C PHE A 949 -32.92 4.18 25.68
N PRO A 950 -32.12 4.35 26.75
CA PRO A 950 -30.70 4.02 26.72
C PRO A 950 -30.51 2.51 26.60
N CYS A 951 -29.53 2.08 25.80
CA CYS A 951 -29.18 0.67 25.70
C CYS A 951 -28.51 0.22 27.01
N ARG A 952 -28.97 -0.90 27.57
CA ARG A 952 -28.41 -1.47 28.81
C ARG A 952 -27.96 -2.92 28.62
N THR A 953 -28.50 -3.58 27.59
CA THR A 953 -28.16 -4.95 27.20
C THR A 953 -27.89 -5.01 25.70
N PHE A 954 -27.22 -6.08 25.23
CA PHE A 954 -26.99 -6.27 23.80
C PHE A 954 -28.31 -6.43 23.02
N ASP A 955 -29.34 -7.05 23.60
CA ASP A 955 -30.68 -7.13 23.02
C ASP A 955 -31.30 -5.73 22.79
N ASP A 956 -31.01 -4.75 23.66
CA ASP A 956 -31.43 -3.36 23.45
C ASP A 956 -30.72 -2.74 22.25
N CYS A 957 -29.43 -3.05 22.05
CA CYS A 957 -28.67 -2.61 20.88
C CYS A 957 -29.22 -3.21 19.57
N VAL A 958 -29.59 -4.50 19.58
CA VAL A 958 -30.26 -5.15 18.43
C VAL A 958 -31.62 -4.53 18.16
N ARG A 959 -32.41 -4.27 19.21
CA ARG A 959 -33.70 -3.57 19.08
C ARG A 959 -33.52 -2.18 18.48
N TRP A 960 -32.53 -1.42 18.96
CA TRP A 960 -32.19 -0.11 18.41
C TRP A 960 -31.88 -0.21 16.91
N ALA A 961 -30.97 -1.11 16.51
CA ALA A 961 -30.59 -1.28 15.11
C ALA A 961 -31.80 -1.62 14.22
N ARG A 962 -32.70 -2.50 14.70
CA ARG A 962 -33.93 -2.87 13.98
C ARG A 962 -34.91 -1.70 13.83
N LEU A 963 -35.08 -0.88 14.86
CA LEU A 963 -35.96 0.28 14.80
C LEU A 963 -35.37 1.40 13.94
N THR A 964 -34.04 1.59 13.97
CA THR A 964 -33.33 2.51 13.09
C THR A 964 -33.44 2.09 11.62
N PHE A 965 -33.35 0.78 11.33
CA PHE A 965 -33.63 0.24 10.00
C PHE A 965 -35.05 0.63 9.53
N GLU A 966 -36.06 0.40 10.36
CA GLU A 966 -37.45 0.75 10.02
C GLU A 966 -37.58 2.25 9.74
N GLU A 967 -37.01 3.08 10.60
CA GLU A 967 -37.09 4.53 10.45
C GLU A 967 -36.45 5.00 9.15
N ASN A 968 -35.24 4.51 8.84
CA ASN A 968 -34.44 5.00 7.73
C ASN A 968 -34.89 4.47 6.36
N PHE A 969 -35.26 3.19 6.27
CA PHE A 969 -35.50 2.54 4.98
C PHE A 969 -36.98 2.26 4.68
N VAL A 970 -37.86 2.43 5.68
CA VAL A 970 -39.32 2.29 5.55
C VAL A 970 -40.03 3.60 5.86
N ASN A 971 -40.00 4.08 7.10
CA ASN A 971 -40.85 5.21 7.56
C ASN A 971 -40.53 6.52 6.83
N LYS A 972 -39.25 6.90 6.76
CA LYS A 972 -38.84 8.12 6.04
C LYS A 972 -39.20 8.06 4.55
N ILE A 973 -39.16 6.89 3.94
CA ILE A 973 -39.54 6.68 2.54
C ILE A 973 -41.05 6.75 2.35
N LEU A 974 -41.83 6.15 3.26
CA LEU A 974 -43.30 6.26 3.27
C LEU A 974 -43.75 7.71 3.48
N GLU A 975 -43.09 8.45 4.37
CA GLU A 975 -43.34 9.88 4.60
C GLU A 975 -43.01 10.72 3.34
N LEU A 976 -41.88 10.43 2.68
CA LEU A 976 -41.48 11.10 1.45
C LEU A 976 -42.46 10.86 0.30
N THR A 977 -42.86 9.62 0.09
CA THR A 977 -43.82 9.23 -0.97
C THR A 977 -45.26 9.64 -0.65
N HIS A 978 -45.61 9.82 0.62
CA HIS A 978 -46.88 10.44 1.03
C HIS A 978 -46.92 11.93 0.69
N ASN A 979 -45.84 12.66 0.99
CA ASN A 979 -45.73 14.09 0.70
C ASN A 979 -45.61 14.37 -0.81
N PHE A 980 -44.89 13.51 -1.54
CA PHE A 980 -44.71 13.59 -2.99
C PHE A 980 -45.08 12.27 -3.67
N PRO A 981 -46.37 12.02 -3.94
CA PRO A 981 -46.82 10.84 -4.69
C PRO A 981 -46.14 10.69 -6.05
N GLN A 982 -46.15 9.49 -6.61
CA GLN A 982 -45.43 9.20 -7.87
C GLN A 982 -45.89 10.07 -9.05
N ASP A 983 -47.17 10.45 -9.08
CA ASP A 983 -47.78 11.32 -10.09
C ASP A 983 -47.76 12.81 -9.71
N TYR A 984 -47.05 13.18 -8.64
CA TYR A 984 -46.96 14.57 -8.16
C TYR A 984 -46.34 15.48 -9.22
N LYS A 985 -46.96 16.64 -9.42
CA LYS A 985 -46.55 17.67 -10.40
C LYS A 985 -46.14 18.94 -9.69
N THR A 986 -45.10 19.59 -10.22
CA THR A 986 -44.65 20.91 -9.75
C THR A 986 -45.68 22.00 -10.10
N SER A 987 -45.47 23.20 -9.58
CA SER A 987 -46.29 24.38 -9.90
C SER A 987 -46.30 24.72 -11.39
N THR A 988 -45.28 24.30 -12.14
CA THR A 988 -45.17 24.47 -13.61
C THR A 988 -45.86 23.36 -14.41
N GLY A 989 -46.43 22.34 -13.74
CA GLY A 989 -47.10 21.21 -14.35
C GLY A 989 -46.18 20.07 -14.80
N ALA A 990 -44.87 20.20 -14.58
CA ALA A 990 -43.88 19.16 -14.86
C ALA A 990 -43.91 18.04 -13.81
N PRO A 991 -43.57 16.78 -14.15
CA PRO A 991 -43.42 15.71 -13.17
C PRO A 991 -42.33 16.03 -12.15
N PHE A 992 -42.65 15.93 -10.86
CA PHE A 992 -41.67 16.15 -9.80
C PHE A 992 -40.58 15.09 -9.76
N TRP A 993 -40.97 13.83 -9.93
CA TRP A 993 -40.08 12.68 -10.07
C TRP A 993 -39.60 12.58 -11.51
N SER A 994 -38.72 13.51 -11.88
CA SER A 994 -37.99 13.52 -13.14
C SER A 994 -36.48 13.58 -12.85
N PRO A 995 -35.63 13.09 -13.77
CA PRO A 995 -34.19 13.19 -13.66
C PRO A 995 -33.69 14.52 -13.10
N PRO A 996 -32.80 14.52 -12.08
CA PRO A 996 -32.11 13.36 -11.47
C PRO A 996 -32.88 12.66 -10.34
N LYS A 997 -34.10 13.10 -9.99
CA LYS A 997 -34.85 12.57 -8.83
C LYS A 997 -35.49 11.22 -9.15
N ARG A 998 -35.10 10.18 -8.41
CA ARG A 998 -35.66 8.83 -8.51
C ARG A 998 -36.78 8.63 -7.48
N PHE A 999 -37.89 8.06 -7.90
CA PHE A 999 -39.00 7.75 -6.97
C PHE A 999 -38.57 6.58 -6.06
N PRO A 1000 -38.58 6.76 -4.73
CA PRO A 1000 -38.12 5.70 -3.84
C PRO A 1000 -39.21 4.70 -3.47
N THR A 1001 -38.80 3.48 -3.13
CA THR A 1001 -39.67 2.41 -2.60
C THR A 1001 -39.17 1.96 -1.22
N PRO A 1002 -40.07 1.68 -0.26
CA PRO A 1002 -39.67 1.24 1.06
C PRO A 1002 -39.05 -0.17 1.00
N VAL A 1003 -37.92 -0.34 1.68
CA VAL A 1003 -37.23 -1.64 1.82
C VAL A 1003 -37.64 -2.24 3.15
N TYR A 1004 -38.51 -3.25 3.09
CA TYR A 1004 -38.97 -3.95 4.28
C TYR A 1004 -37.91 -4.91 4.79
N PHE A 1005 -37.73 -4.96 6.11
CA PHE A 1005 -36.74 -5.81 6.73
C PHE A 1005 -37.00 -7.30 6.44
N ASP A 1006 -35.94 -8.01 6.09
CA ASP A 1006 -35.92 -9.45 5.84
C ASP A 1006 -34.69 -10.05 6.54
N PRO A 1007 -34.86 -10.93 7.54
CA PRO A 1007 -33.75 -11.55 8.25
C PRO A 1007 -32.95 -12.58 7.42
N GLU A 1008 -33.43 -12.94 6.23
CA GLU A 1008 -32.70 -13.83 5.30
C GLU A 1008 -31.87 -13.06 4.27
N ASP A 1009 -32.04 -11.74 4.18
CA ASP A 1009 -31.22 -10.90 3.33
C ASP A 1009 -29.88 -10.54 4.02
N ALA A 1010 -28.78 -10.82 3.33
CA ALA A 1010 -27.43 -10.65 3.88
C ALA A 1010 -27.10 -9.18 4.21
N VAL A 1011 -27.52 -8.22 3.37
CA VAL A 1011 -27.24 -6.79 3.58
C VAL A 1011 -28.08 -6.26 4.74
N HIS A 1012 -29.33 -6.70 4.83
CA HIS A 1012 -30.21 -6.36 5.94
C HIS A 1012 -29.61 -6.84 7.28
N MET A 1013 -29.15 -8.09 7.32
CA MET A 1013 -28.51 -8.66 8.50
C MET A 1013 -27.19 -7.98 8.84
N GLN A 1014 -26.35 -7.67 7.85
CA GLN A 1014 -25.10 -6.93 8.06
C GLN A 1014 -25.34 -5.56 8.70
N TYR A 1015 -26.34 -4.81 8.23
CA TYR A 1015 -26.73 -3.52 8.84
C TYR A 1015 -27.11 -3.67 10.31
N ILE A 1016 -27.95 -4.66 10.65
CA ILE A 1016 -28.38 -4.91 12.03
C ILE A 1016 -27.18 -5.31 12.90
N MET A 1017 -26.35 -6.24 12.42
CA MET A 1017 -25.20 -6.75 13.15
C MET A 1017 -24.16 -5.67 13.41
N ALA A 1018 -23.79 -4.91 12.38
CA ALA A 1018 -22.84 -3.81 12.51
C ALA A 1018 -23.38 -2.71 13.44
N GLY A 1019 -24.63 -2.26 13.21
CA GLY A 1019 -25.26 -1.23 14.02
C GLY A 1019 -25.37 -1.61 15.51
N ALA A 1020 -25.76 -2.86 15.82
CA ALA A 1020 -25.85 -3.32 17.20
C ALA A 1020 -24.48 -3.42 17.88
N ASN A 1021 -23.44 -3.89 17.18
CA ASN A 1021 -22.09 -4.01 17.72
C ASN A 1021 -21.43 -2.64 17.98
N LEU A 1022 -21.66 -1.67 17.10
CA LEU A 1022 -21.24 -0.29 17.30
C LEU A 1022 -22.02 0.34 18.45
N LYS A 1023 -23.33 0.11 18.53
CA LYS A 1023 -24.12 0.64 19.64
C LYS A 1023 -23.69 0.08 20.98
N ALA A 1024 -23.37 -1.23 21.05
CA ALA A 1024 -22.83 -1.86 22.24
C ALA A 1024 -21.50 -1.21 22.67
N SER A 1025 -20.60 -0.98 21.72
CA SER A 1025 -19.31 -0.30 21.95
C SER A 1025 -19.51 1.10 22.52
N THR A 1026 -20.38 1.92 21.90
CA THR A 1026 -20.63 3.29 22.36
C THR A 1026 -21.22 3.39 23.76
N PHE A 1027 -21.91 2.36 24.25
CA PHE A 1027 -22.46 2.28 25.60
C PHE A 1027 -21.56 1.49 26.58
N GLY A 1028 -20.41 1.00 26.14
CA GLY A 1028 -19.54 0.14 26.97
C GLY A 1028 -20.17 -1.21 27.34
N ILE A 1029 -21.10 -1.71 26.52
CA ILE A 1029 -21.79 -2.99 26.72
C ILE A 1029 -20.92 -4.12 26.14
N GLU A 1030 -20.67 -5.15 26.95
CA GLU A 1030 -19.92 -6.33 26.52
C GLU A 1030 -20.65 -7.07 25.39
N ARG A 1031 -19.93 -7.34 24.30
CA ARG A 1031 -20.47 -8.06 23.13
C ARG A 1031 -20.55 -9.57 23.42
N PRO A 1032 -21.71 -10.23 23.19
CA PRO A 1032 -21.82 -11.67 23.32
C PRO A 1032 -20.88 -12.42 22.37
N ARG A 1033 -20.45 -13.65 22.69
CA ARG A 1033 -19.59 -14.43 21.78
C ARG A 1033 -20.20 -14.64 20.38
N GLN A 1034 -21.53 -14.70 20.30
CA GLN A 1034 -22.26 -14.89 19.06
C GLN A 1034 -22.55 -13.59 18.29
N HIS A 1035 -21.95 -12.45 18.67
CA HIS A 1035 -22.22 -11.12 18.08
C HIS A 1035 -21.90 -11.00 16.57
N ARG A 1036 -21.31 -12.02 15.95
CA ARG A 1036 -21.08 -12.13 14.50
C ARG A 1036 -21.94 -13.21 13.81
N LYS A 1037 -22.88 -13.85 14.51
CA LYS A 1037 -23.68 -14.97 13.98
C LYS A 1037 -25.09 -14.50 13.62
N PRO A 1038 -25.51 -14.51 12.34
CA PRO A 1038 -26.86 -14.12 11.95
C PRO A 1038 -27.97 -14.84 12.74
N GLU A 1039 -27.79 -16.12 13.05
CA GLU A 1039 -28.75 -16.95 13.80
C GLU A 1039 -29.06 -16.37 15.19
N PHE A 1040 -28.04 -15.85 15.88
CA PHE A 1040 -28.19 -15.24 17.20
C PHE A 1040 -29.07 -13.99 17.15
N PHE A 1041 -28.88 -13.16 16.12
CA PHE A 1041 -29.69 -11.96 15.91
C PHE A 1041 -31.13 -12.31 15.55
N ARG A 1042 -31.36 -13.35 14.73
CA ARG A 1042 -32.73 -13.79 14.34
C ARG A 1042 -33.60 -14.07 15.56
N GLU A 1043 -33.06 -14.71 16.60
CA GLU A 1043 -33.80 -15.02 17.84
C GLU A 1043 -34.24 -13.77 18.62
N ILE A 1044 -33.41 -12.72 18.63
CA ILE A 1044 -33.71 -11.46 19.30
C ILE A 1044 -34.68 -10.66 18.45
N LEU A 1045 -34.44 -10.56 17.13
CA LEU A 1045 -35.25 -9.84 16.17
C LEU A 1045 -36.70 -10.34 16.12
N ALA A 1046 -36.91 -11.66 16.27
CA ALA A 1046 -38.25 -12.25 16.34
C ALA A 1046 -39.11 -11.72 17.51
N LYS A 1047 -38.48 -11.10 18.53
CA LYS A 1047 -39.15 -10.52 19.70
C LYS A 1047 -39.27 -8.99 19.63
N VAL A 1048 -38.72 -8.35 18.60
CA VAL A 1048 -38.76 -6.89 18.45
C VAL A 1048 -40.12 -6.46 17.89
N GLU A 1049 -40.89 -5.71 18.68
CA GLU A 1049 -42.12 -5.09 18.21
C GLU A 1049 -41.79 -3.80 17.45
N VAL A 1050 -42.20 -3.76 16.17
CA VAL A 1050 -42.00 -2.60 15.29
C VAL A 1050 -43.31 -1.79 15.25
N PRO A 1051 -43.29 -0.52 15.69
CA PRO A 1051 -44.47 0.34 15.65
C PRO A 1051 -44.98 0.52 14.21
N LYS A 1052 -46.30 0.60 14.03
CA LYS A 1052 -46.89 0.90 12.72
C LYS A 1052 -46.64 2.37 12.36
N PHE A 1053 -46.27 2.61 11.10
CA PHE A 1053 -46.10 3.94 10.56
C PHE A 1053 -47.45 4.69 10.44
N GLU A 1054 -47.46 5.96 10.83
CA GLU A 1054 -48.55 6.92 10.59
C GLU A 1054 -47.97 8.20 9.97
N PRO A 1055 -48.48 8.67 8.81
CA PRO A 1055 -47.94 9.85 8.14
C PRO A 1055 -48.07 11.11 9.01
N LYS A 1056 -47.00 11.92 9.06
CA LYS A 1056 -47.02 13.21 9.76
C LYS A 1056 -47.63 14.28 8.83
N SER A 1057 -48.24 15.32 9.40
CA SER A 1057 -48.83 16.42 8.63
C SER A 1057 -47.81 17.46 8.13
N LYS A 1058 -46.50 17.18 8.23
CA LYS A 1058 -45.42 18.14 7.93
C LYS A 1058 -44.96 17.97 6.48
N LYS A 1059 -44.80 19.08 5.75
CA LYS A 1059 -44.25 19.07 4.39
C LYS A 1059 -42.73 18.87 4.43
N ILE A 1060 -42.23 17.91 3.66
CA ILE A 1060 -40.80 17.76 3.38
C ILE A 1060 -40.35 18.87 2.44
N LYS A 1061 -39.24 19.56 2.79
CA LYS A 1061 -38.71 20.69 2.03
C LYS A 1061 -37.97 20.24 0.77
N THR A 1062 -38.04 21.08 -0.25
CA THR A 1062 -37.22 20.99 -1.46
C THR A 1062 -36.29 22.20 -1.56
N ALA A 1063 -35.32 22.17 -2.49
CA ALA A 1063 -34.34 23.26 -2.65
C ALA A 1063 -34.96 24.63 -2.97
N ASP A 1064 -36.25 24.68 -3.32
CA ASP A 1064 -36.98 25.90 -3.70
C ASP A 1064 -37.81 26.53 -2.54
N ASP A 1065 -37.76 25.98 -1.32
CA ASP A 1065 -38.57 26.45 -0.18
C ASP A 1065 -37.78 27.44 0.72
N GLU A 1066 -38.23 28.70 0.83
CA GLU A 1066 -37.49 29.81 1.47
C GLU A 1066 -37.69 30.05 2.99
N GLU A 1067 -38.42 29.22 3.76
CA GLU A 1067 -38.58 29.48 5.21
C GLU A 1067 -38.52 28.22 6.11
N ASP A 1068 -37.81 28.35 7.23
CA ASP A 1068 -37.75 27.37 8.31
C ASP A 1068 -38.99 27.43 9.22
N GLU A 1069 -39.99 26.60 8.98
CA GLU A 1069 -40.96 26.27 10.04
C GLU A 1069 -40.33 25.31 11.05
N THR A 1070 -39.73 25.87 12.10
CA THR A 1070 -39.18 25.10 13.22
C THR A 1070 -40.27 24.35 13.99
N ASP A 1071 -39.93 23.17 14.50
CA ASP A 1071 -40.72 22.45 15.49
C ASP A 1071 -41.21 23.36 16.63
N ASN A 1072 -42.51 23.27 16.94
CA ASN A 1072 -43.21 24.09 17.95
C ASN A 1072 -42.74 23.87 19.41
N TYR A 1073 -41.72 23.02 19.63
CA TYR A 1073 -41.17 22.75 20.97
C TYR A 1073 -40.15 23.82 21.36
N SER A 1074 -40.28 24.36 22.58
CA SER A 1074 -39.27 25.26 23.15
C SER A 1074 -38.02 24.48 23.57
N VAL A 1075 -36.89 25.18 23.74
CA VAL A 1075 -35.64 24.58 24.27
C VAL A 1075 -35.90 23.96 25.64
N GLU A 1076 -36.73 24.61 26.46
CA GLU A 1076 -37.10 24.18 27.80
C GLU A 1076 -37.96 22.90 27.78
N ASP A 1077 -38.83 22.73 26.79
CA ASP A 1077 -39.66 21.51 26.65
C ASP A 1077 -38.80 20.31 26.26
N LEU A 1078 -37.87 20.50 25.32
CA LEU A 1078 -36.92 19.46 24.91
C LEU A 1078 -36.00 19.05 26.06
N GLN A 1079 -35.50 20.02 26.82
CA GLN A 1079 -34.65 19.75 27.98
C GLN A 1079 -35.40 18.99 29.07
N LYS A 1080 -36.69 19.29 29.32
CA LYS A 1080 -37.53 18.56 30.29
C LYS A 1080 -37.91 17.15 29.85
N ALA A 1081 -37.87 16.87 28.55
CA ALA A 1081 -38.17 15.55 28.00
C ALA A 1081 -37.00 14.55 28.16
N ILE A 1082 -35.79 15.05 28.43
CA ILE A 1082 -34.62 14.23 28.73
C ILE A 1082 -34.72 13.75 30.19
N PRO A 1083 -34.47 12.46 30.49
CA PRO A 1083 -34.45 11.96 31.86
C PRO A 1083 -33.49 12.76 32.75
N SER A 1084 -33.76 12.80 34.05
CA SER A 1084 -32.94 13.59 34.95
C SER A 1084 -31.52 13.03 35.02
N LYS A 1085 -30.51 13.91 35.12
CA LYS A 1085 -29.10 13.47 35.25
C LYS A 1085 -28.87 12.48 36.40
N GLY A 1086 -29.71 12.53 37.45
CA GLY A 1086 -29.67 11.57 38.55
C GLY A 1086 -30.01 10.14 38.14
N GLU A 1087 -30.90 9.96 37.16
CA GLU A 1087 -31.32 8.67 36.59
C GLU A 1087 -30.33 8.13 35.53
N LEU A 1088 -29.36 8.95 35.13
CA LEU A 1088 -28.38 8.68 34.06
C LEU A 1088 -26.95 8.57 34.58
N LYS A 1089 -26.74 8.49 35.90
CA LYS A 1089 -25.41 8.49 36.55
C LYS A 1089 -24.52 7.31 36.15
N ASP A 1090 -25.12 6.25 35.64
CA ASP A 1090 -24.46 5.03 35.21
C ASP A 1090 -24.15 5.03 33.71
N ILE A 1091 -24.50 6.09 32.98
CA ILE A 1091 -24.24 6.23 31.55
C ILE A 1091 -23.01 7.09 31.34
N SER A 1092 -22.00 6.52 30.68
CA SER A 1092 -20.87 7.22 30.09
C SER A 1092 -20.62 6.56 28.73
N MET A 1093 -20.55 7.37 27.69
CA MET A 1093 -20.46 6.84 26.33
C MET A 1093 -19.04 6.92 25.80
N VAL A 1094 -18.69 6.03 24.88
CA VAL A 1094 -17.41 6.03 24.16
C VAL A 1094 -17.71 6.40 22.70
N PRO A 1095 -17.37 7.62 22.24
CA PRO A 1095 -17.48 7.94 20.83
C PRO A 1095 -16.57 7.05 19.99
N GLU A 1096 -17.07 6.53 18.87
CA GLU A 1096 -16.24 5.82 17.90
C GLU A 1096 -15.36 6.81 17.13
N ASP A 1097 -14.10 6.44 16.93
CA ASP A 1097 -13.19 7.12 16.00
C ASP A 1097 -13.11 6.32 14.71
N PHE A 1098 -13.40 6.95 13.58
CA PHE A 1098 -13.53 6.21 12.34
C PHE A 1098 -12.19 5.68 11.82
N GLU A 1099 -12.04 4.37 11.91
CA GLU A 1099 -10.99 3.62 11.24
C GLU A 1099 -11.56 2.80 10.07
N LYS A 1100 -11.00 2.99 8.88
CA LYS A 1100 -11.40 2.32 7.62
C LYS A 1100 -10.54 1.12 7.27
N ASP A 1101 -9.33 1.04 7.84
CA ASP A 1101 -8.33 0.01 7.54
C ASP A 1101 -8.32 -1.12 8.60
N ASP A 1102 -9.36 -1.18 9.46
CA ASP A 1102 -9.63 -2.28 10.40
C ASP A 1102 -10.99 -2.93 10.07
N ASP A 1103 -10.97 -4.05 9.36
CA ASP A 1103 -12.17 -4.80 8.96
C ASP A 1103 -12.92 -5.44 10.15
N THR A 1104 -12.35 -5.41 11.35
CA THR A 1104 -12.95 -6.05 12.54
C THR A 1104 -13.83 -5.11 13.36
N ASN A 1105 -13.75 -3.80 13.12
CA ASN A 1105 -14.43 -2.79 13.94
C ASN A 1105 -15.90 -2.52 13.55
N PHE A 1106 -16.40 -3.11 12.46
CA PHE A 1106 -17.76 -2.92 11.90
C PHE A 1106 -18.06 -1.53 11.28
N HIS A 1107 -17.07 -0.64 11.15
CA HIS A 1107 -17.28 0.70 10.58
C HIS A 1107 -17.68 0.63 9.11
N MET A 1108 -16.86 -0.03 8.30
CA MET A 1108 -17.12 -0.19 6.87
C MET A 1108 -18.33 -1.11 6.61
N ASP A 1109 -18.55 -2.13 7.46
CA ASP A 1109 -19.75 -2.97 7.40
C ASP A 1109 -21.03 -2.14 7.52
N PHE A 1110 -21.08 -1.23 8.50
CA PHE A 1110 -22.24 -0.37 8.70
C PHE A 1110 -22.43 0.61 7.54
N ILE A 1111 -21.37 1.30 7.11
CA ILE A 1111 -21.43 2.31 6.05
C ILE A 1111 -21.84 1.66 4.72
N GLY A 1112 -21.22 0.53 4.37
CA GLY A 1112 -21.55 -0.23 3.16
C GLY A 1112 -22.98 -0.74 3.17
N ALA A 1113 -23.41 -1.41 4.24
CA ALA A 1113 -24.78 -1.91 4.33
C ALA A 1113 -25.82 -0.78 4.33
N ALA A 1114 -25.57 0.33 5.05
CA ALA A 1114 -26.44 1.50 5.03
C ALA A 1114 -26.54 2.13 3.64
N GLY A 1115 -25.41 2.25 2.94
CA GLY A 1115 -25.35 2.73 1.55
C GLY A 1115 -26.14 1.84 0.60
N ASN A 1116 -25.94 0.52 0.64
CA ASN A 1116 -26.63 -0.43 -0.24
C ASN A 1116 -28.15 -0.48 0.02
N LEU A 1117 -28.58 -0.46 1.28
CA LEU A 1117 -30.00 -0.39 1.63
C LEU A 1117 -30.66 0.88 1.08
N ARG A 1118 -29.95 2.00 1.16
CA ARG A 1118 -30.41 3.25 0.57
C ARG A 1118 -30.39 3.21 -0.96
N ALA A 1119 -29.40 2.56 -1.56
CA ALA A 1119 -29.36 2.34 -3.00
C ALA A 1119 -30.61 1.56 -3.47
N ARG A 1120 -30.98 0.48 -2.75
CA ARG A 1120 -32.22 -0.27 -2.99
C ARG A 1120 -33.48 0.59 -2.90
N ASN A 1121 -33.57 1.49 -1.92
CA ASN A 1121 -34.72 2.40 -1.83
C ASN A 1121 -34.92 3.20 -3.12
N TYR A 1122 -33.84 3.58 -3.81
CA TYR A 1122 -33.89 4.45 -4.99
C TYR A 1122 -33.55 3.72 -6.30
N GLU A 1123 -33.55 2.38 -6.31
CA GLU A 1123 -33.21 1.54 -7.47
C GLU A 1123 -31.81 1.86 -8.06
N ILE A 1124 -30.86 2.22 -7.20
CA ILE A 1124 -29.45 2.47 -7.56
C ILE A 1124 -28.67 1.15 -7.46
N GLU A 1125 -27.74 0.92 -8.38
CA GLU A 1125 -26.83 -0.23 -8.35
C GLU A 1125 -25.95 -0.20 -7.09
N GLU A 1126 -25.83 -1.36 -6.42
CA GLU A 1126 -25.11 -1.55 -5.15
C GLU A 1126 -23.59 -1.59 -5.30
#